data_AF-A0A672LPK0-F1
#
_entry.id   AF-A0A672LPK0-F1
#
_cell.length_a   1.000
_cell.length_b   1.000
_cell.length_c   1.000
_cell.angle_alpha   90.00
_cell.angle_beta   90.00
_cell.angle_gamma   90.00
#
_symmetry.space_group_name_H-M   'P 1'
#
loop_
_entity.id
_entity.type
_entity.pdbx_description
1 polymer ?
#
loop_
_entity_poly.entity_id
_entity_poly.type
_entity_poly.pdbx_seq_one_letter_code
_entity_poly.pdbx_strand_id
1 'polypeptide(L)'
;MLCWGSSASGQLGIGASEASVFEPRSCCMFDGRGLKEVACGSHHSLFLLHDGSVYASGSNSCGQLGHDKGGWRPELVGALDAQKIAGVSCGQAHSLVVNEQGQVFAWGAGEGGQLGLGAAEEAVRVPRLIKKLCEHRISQVMCGKQHCIALSKDGQLFVWGENSSGQLGLGKGEPSTLSPQPLRSLCGIPLAQISAGGDHSFALSLSGAVFGWGKNSAGQLGLNDEQDRAVPCHIKFLRSQKVVYISCGEEHTAALTKEGGLFTFGNGSRGQLGHDSTRNEPLPRRVMELMGTEVSQIACGRHHTLAFVPSTGLVYAFGCNTQGQLGTGLRGNAKSPLPVRNIQPLCIGNTHTSITHCIKYICYDFDADFKSLDSSPSSDIILLFSSTACWNASFLDQSDDGHFKTNPKVPGIDFNAVRLLFETLMKPAFARLLDYSIEYSPASELNCCFSSVFADKLVLILFALLNDKLSVDPNILVQVNLKVHRVEYNHFYIPDISRLVDIQEDYLKWFLRKADIGSVTLCAYPFILNAQAKTTVLQTDAELQMQMAVSGANLHNVFMLLTMEPLLARNPFLVLHVRRNLLVSDALRELTVYNDVDLKKPLKVIFDGEEAVDAGGVTKEFFLLLLKELMDPIYGMFTQYSESNLLWFSDKCFVEHNWFHLIGIICGLAIYNSTVVDLHFPLVLYKKLLNVSPTLDDLKELSPTEGRSLQQLLEYEGDVEETFCLNFAVMGTESIQYVFSDSVQEQYSAFSSGFLKVCGGEILSLFQPSELMAMVVGNNNYNWEEMEKNASYKGEFSASHPTVKMFWEVFHEFPLEKKKQFLLFLTGSDRIPIHGMASLRIVIQSTAAEEHYLPVAHTCYNMLDMPCYQTKETLRHRLTQAVEQYEGFSLV
;
A
#
# COMPACT_ATOMS: atom_id res chain seq x y z
N MET A 1 21.37 11.05 -10.44
CA MET A 1 21.60 9.60 -10.76
C MET A 1 22.48 9.00 -9.67
N LEU A 2 22.28 7.76 -9.21
CA LEU A 2 23.17 7.12 -8.23
C LEU A 2 24.10 6.10 -8.90
N CYS A 3 25.38 6.08 -8.55
CA CYS A 3 26.41 5.21 -9.13
C CYS A 3 27.31 4.61 -8.03
N TRP A 4 27.64 3.34 -8.17
CA TRP A 4 28.56 2.60 -7.30
C TRP A 4 29.18 1.43 -8.07
N GLY A 5 30.21 0.81 -7.52
CA GLY A 5 30.98 -0.25 -8.18
C GLY A 5 32.39 0.19 -8.58
N SER A 6 32.95 -0.46 -9.60
CA SER A 6 34.30 -0.17 -10.05
C SER A 6 34.37 1.14 -10.79
N SER A 7 35.31 2.00 -10.41
CA SER A 7 35.59 3.24 -11.15
C SER A 7 36.89 3.15 -11.95
N ALA A 8 37.62 2.03 -11.90
CA ALA A 8 38.98 1.90 -12.45
C ALA A 8 39.15 2.36 -13.91
N SER A 9 38.14 2.19 -14.77
CA SER A 9 38.19 2.66 -16.16
C SER A 9 37.39 3.95 -16.40
N GLY A 10 36.74 4.50 -15.37
CA GLY A 10 35.86 5.66 -15.46
C GLY A 10 34.40 5.33 -15.81
N GLN A 11 34.00 4.05 -15.79
CA GLN A 11 32.70 3.60 -16.29
C GLN A 11 31.49 4.10 -15.46
N LEU A 12 31.69 4.52 -14.21
CA LEU A 12 30.64 5.11 -13.37
C LEU A 12 30.29 6.56 -13.75
N GLY A 13 31.17 7.24 -14.49
CA GLY A 13 30.94 8.62 -14.92
C GLY A 13 30.93 9.67 -13.79
N ILE A 14 31.36 9.34 -12.57
CA ILE A 14 31.36 10.24 -11.40
C ILE A 14 32.54 11.23 -11.37
N GLY A 15 33.45 11.19 -12.35
CA GLY A 15 34.55 12.16 -12.47
C GLY A 15 35.60 12.14 -11.35
N ALA A 16 35.60 11.11 -10.50
CA ALA A 16 36.52 10.93 -9.38
C ALA A 16 37.46 9.72 -9.60
N SER A 17 38.73 9.87 -9.26
CA SER A 17 39.78 8.84 -9.33
C SER A 17 39.82 7.97 -8.06
N GLU A 18 38.68 7.41 -7.66
CA GLU A 18 38.69 6.31 -6.69
C GLU A 18 38.70 4.97 -7.46
N ALA A 19 39.26 3.91 -6.88
CA ALA A 19 39.33 2.62 -7.57
C ALA A 19 37.97 1.89 -7.56
N SER A 20 37.25 1.98 -6.43
CA SER A 20 36.02 1.23 -6.18
C SER A 20 35.12 2.01 -5.21
N VAL A 21 33.83 2.09 -5.52
CA VAL A 21 32.81 2.83 -4.78
C VAL A 21 31.84 1.81 -4.17
N PHE A 22 31.91 1.62 -2.86
CA PHE A 22 31.12 0.60 -2.15
C PHE A 22 29.73 1.06 -1.70
N GLU A 23 29.44 2.36 -1.80
CA GLU A 23 28.14 2.94 -1.44
C GLU A 23 27.66 3.87 -2.56
N PRO A 24 26.35 3.93 -2.87
CA PRO A 24 25.80 4.80 -3.90
C PRO A 24 26.23 6.26 -3.76
N ARG A 25 26.75 6.83 -4.85
CA ARG A 25 27.11 8.25 -4.95
C ARG A 25 26.29 8.94 -6.01
N SER A 26 25.88 10.18 -5.74
CA SER A 26 25.18 10.98 -6.75
C SER A 26 26.14 11.42 -7.86
N CYS A 27 25.81 11.08 -9.10
CA CYS A 27 26.38 11.67 -10.29
C CYS A 27 25.48 12.83 -10.74
N CYS A 28 25.97 14.05 -10.53
CA CYS A 28 25.23 15.28 -10.82
C CYS A 28 25.23 15.70 -12.31
N MET A 29 26.00 15.01 -13.16
CA MET A 29 26.16 15.38 -14.57
C MET A 29 24.85 15.34 -15.38
N PHE A 30 23.89 14.52 -14.95
CA PHE A 30 22.59 14.37 -15.62
C PHE A 30 21.42 14.89 -14.78
N ASP A 31 21.68 15.61 -13.69
CA ASP A 31 20.62 16.18 -12.86
C ASP A 31 19.82 17.20 -13.67
N GLY A 32 18.49 17.04 -13.69
CA GLY A 32 17.58 17.86 -14.51
C GLY A 32 17.62 17.60 -16.02
N ARG A 33 18.50 16.71 -16.53
CA ARG A 33 18.65 16.44 -17.97
C ARG A 33 17.80 15.29 -18.51
N GLY A 34 17.09 14.58 -17.62
CA GLY A 34 16.15 13.52 -18.01
C GLY A 34 16.85 12.27 -18.59
N LEU A 35 17.57 11.53 -17.75
CA LEU A 35 18.14 10.23 -18.10
C LEU A 35 17.02 9.19 -18.38
N LYS A 36 17.09 8.54 -19.54
CA LYS A 36 16.11 7.55 -20.02
C LYS A 36 16.57 6.11 -19.79
N GLU A 37 17.81 5.78 -20.15
CA GLU A 37 18.34 4.41 -20.09
C GLU A 37 19.86 4.43 -19.87
N VAL A 38 20.39 3.40 -19.20
CA VAL A 38 21.83 3.19 -19.07
C VAL A 38 22.16 1.75 -19.46
N ALA A 39 23.16 1.59 -20.33
CA ALA A 39 23.70 0.29 -20.69
C ALA A 39 25.17 0.23 -20.30
N CYS A 40 25.59 -0.87 -19.67
CA CYS A 40 26.96 -1.03 -19.20
C CYS A 40 27.59 -2.25 -19.86
N GLY A 41 28.80 -2.07 -20.37
CA GLY A 41 29.69 -3.12 -20.84
C GLY A 41 30.83 -3.35 -19.84
N SER A 42 31.85 -4.13 -20.22
CA SER A 42 32.90 -4.56 -19.26
C SER A 42 33.72 -3.48 -18.59
N HIS A 43 33.85 -2.33 -19.23
CA HIS A 43 34.69 -1.24 -18.75
C HIS A 43 34.19 0.09 -19.30
N HIS A 44 32.95 0.15 -19.80
CA HIS A 44 32.36 1.36 -20.40
C HIS A 44 30.85 1.36 -20.20
N SER A 45 30.26 2.55 -20.20
CA SER A 45 28.82 2.75 -20.02
C SER A 45 28.31 3.75 -21.04
N LEU A 46 27.09 3.53 -21.51
CA LEU A 46 26.31 4.44 -22.34
C LEU A 46 25.13 4.97 -21.55
N PHE A 47 24.88 6.26 -21.67
CA PHE A 47 23.78 6.98 -21.02
C PHE A 47 22.91 7.61 -22.11
N LEU A 48 21.65 7.20 -22.19
CA LEU A 48 20.66 7.74 -23.11
C LEU A 48 19.79 8.76 -22.39
N LEU A 49 19.67 9.96 -22.92
CA LEU A 49 18.75 10.99 -22.42
C LEU A 49 17.39 10.93 -23.14
N HIS A 50 16.36 11.54 -22.54
CA HIS A 50 15.01 11.61 -23.13
C HIS A 50 14.95 12.42 -24.43
N ASP A 51 15.92 13.31 -24.68
CA ASP A 51 16.04 14.04 -25.95
C ASP A 51 16.63 13.19 -27.09
N GLY A 52 17.08 11.97 -26.79
CA GLY A 52 17.69 11.04 -27.73
C GLY A 52 19.21 11.16 -27.85
N SER A 53 19.85 12.03 -27.08
CA SER A 53 21.32 12.16 -27.06
C SER A 53 21.97 11.03 -26.25
N VAL A 54 23.14 10.59 -26.71
CA VAL A 54 23.91 9.49 -26.11
C VAL A 54 25.24 10.00 -25.58
N TYR A 55 25.51 9.72 -24.31
CA TYR A 55 26.79 9.99 -23.66
C TYR A 55 27.51 8.67 -23.36
N ALA A 56 28.84 8.68 -23.40
CA ALA A 56 29.66 7.51 -23.11
C ALA A 56 30.78 7.85 -22.11
N SER A 57 31.12 6.93 -21.22
CA SER A 57 32.31 7.03 -20.36
C SER A 57 32.96 5.67 -20.13
N GLY A 58 34.25 5.66 -19.80
CA GLY A 58 34.98 4.44 -19.48
C GLY A 58 36.23 4.23 -20.33
N SER A 59 36.58 2.96 -20.53
CA SER A 59 37.64 2.51 -21.41
C SER A 59 37.29 2.75 -22.88
N ASN A 60 38.27 3.19 -23.65
CA ASN A 60 38.16 3.45 -25.09
C ASN A 60 39.21 2.69 -25.92
N SER A 61 39.76 1.59 -25.39
CA SER A 61 40.84 0.82 -26.03
C SER A 61 40.49 0.35 -27.45
N CYS A 62 39.21 0.06 -27.71
CA CYS A 62 38.68 -0.43 -28.98
C CYS A 62 37.79 0.62 -29.67
N GLY A 63 37.78 1.86 -29.20
CA GLY A 63 36.88 2.91 -29.71
C GLY A 63 35.43 2.78 -29.24
N GLN A 64 35.13 1.97 -28.23
CA GLN A 64 33.79 1.67 -27.75
C GLN A 64 33.03 2.86 -27.15
N LEU A 65 33.68 4.01 -26.95
CA LEU A 65 32.98 5.23 -26.52
C LEU A 65 32.38 6.01 -27.71
N GLY A 66 32.79 5.74 -28.94
CA GLY A 66 32.27 6.45 -30.11
C GLY A 66 32.81 7.89 -30.28
N HIS A 67 33.81 8.27 -29.47
CA HIS A 67 34.51 9.56 -29.52
C HIS A 67 35.98 9.39 -29.12
N ASP A 68 36.83 10.37 -29.47
CA ASP A 68 38.28 10.29 -29.22
C ASP A 68 38.70 10.72 -27.81
N LYS A 69 37.79 11.31 -27.03
CA LYS A 69 38.07 11.67 -25.65
C LYS A 69 38.10 10.41 -24.78
N GLY A 70 39.18 10.18 -24.03
CA GLY A 70 39.18 9.20 -22.95
C GLY A 70 38.68 9.84 -21.65
N GLY A 71 38.12 9.05 -20.73
CA GLY A 71 38.08 9.47 -19.33
C GLY A 71 36.85 9.11 -18.50
N TRP A 72 36.92 9.65 -17.29
CA TRP A 72 36.09 9.39 -16.11
C TRP A 72 34.79 10.19 -16.07
N ARG A 73 34.53 10.98 -17.11
CA ARG A 73 33.35 11.83 -17.26
C ARG A 73 32.59 11.44 -18.53
N PRO A 74 31.26 11.31 -18.48
CA PRO A 74 30.43 11.07 -19.66
C PRO A 74 30.62 12.17 -20.69
N GLU A 75 30.84 11.78 -21.95
CA GLU A 75 31.06 12.69 -23.07
C GLU A 75 30.06 12.38 -24.19
N LEU A 76 29.64 13.41 -24.93
CA LEU A 76 28.64 13.26 -25.98
C LEU A 76 29.21 12.47 -27.15
N VAL A 77 28.48 11.46 -27.61
CA VAL A 77 28.80 10.72 -28.85
C VAL A 77 28.33 11.55 -30.05
N GLY A 78 29.12 12.57 -30.41
CA GLY A 78 28.73 13.58 -31.41
C GLY A 78 28.39 13.02 -32.80
N ALA A 79 28.88 11.83 -33.15
CA ALA A 79 28.53 11.15 -34.40
C ALA A 79 27.04 10.77 -34.50
N LEU A 80 26.33 10.69 -33.36
CA LEU A 80 24.91 10.37 -33.28
C LEU A 80 24.02 11.61 -33.11
N ASP A 81 24.57 12.82 -33.08
CA ASP A 81 23.83 14.06 -32.77
C ASP A 81 22.67 14.34 -33.75
N ALA A 82 22.82 13.92 -35.01
CA ALA A 82 21.77 14.02 -36.02
C ALA A 82 20.67 12.94 -35.88
N GLN A 83 20.81 11.99 -34.96
CA GLN A 83 19.94 10.83 -34.79
C GLN A 83 19.23 10.90 -33.44
N LYS A 84 17.91 10.67 -33.43
CA LYS A 84 17.17 10.49 -32.17
C LYS A 84 17.25 9.04 -31.72
N ILE A 85 18.07 8.78 -30.70
CA ILE A 85 18.28 7.41 -30.19
C ILE A 85 17.11 6.98 -29.31
N ALA A 86 16.63 5.76 -29.54
CA ALA A 86 15.51 5.15 -28.85
C ALA A 86 15.95 4.16 -27.77
N GLY A 87 17.05 3.44 -27.97
CA GLY A 87 17.60 2.47 -27.01
C GLY A 87 19.10 2.22 -27.20
N VAL A 88 19.76 1.78 -26.13
CA VAL A 88 21.21 1.55 -26.07
C VAL A 88 21.53 0.18 -25.47
N SER A 89 22.62 -0.44 -25.91
CA SER A 89 23.10 -1.72 -25.37
C SER A 89 24.63 -1.81 -25.48
N CYS A 90 25.26 -2.47 -24.51
CA CYS A 90 26.71 -2.59 -24.41
C CYS A 90 27.11 -4.06 -24.26
N GLY A 91 28.11 -4.49 -25.02
CA GLY A 91 28.74 -5.80 -24.85
C GLY A 91 30.09 -5.71 -24.17
N GLN A 92 30.99 -6.68 -24.44
CA GLN A 92 32.28 -6.72 -23.74
C GLN A 92 33.12 -5.46 -23.98
N ALA A 93 33.28 -5.07 -25.25
CA ALA A 93 34.06 -3.92 -25.71
C ALA A 93 33.46 -3.32 -26.99
N HIS A 94 32.14 -3.42 -27.15
CA HIS A 94 31.40 -2.88 -28.28
C HIS A 94 30.06 -2.33 -27.80
N SER A 95 29.47 -1.47 -28.63
CA SER A 95 28.27 -0.72 -28.34
C SER A 95 27.29 -0.81 -29.50
N LEU A 96 26.00 -0.90 -29.16
CA LEU A 96 24.88 -0.85 -30.10
C LEU A 96 23.87 0.20 -29.66
N VAL A 97 23.30 0.88 -30.64
CA VAL A 97 22.15 1.77 -30.42
C VAL A 97 21.13 1.60 -31.53
N VAL A 98 19.88 1.85 -31.21
CA VAL A 98 18.78 1.89 -32.18
C VAL A 98 18.10 3.25 -32.13
N ASN A 99 17.86 3.87 -33.29
CA ASN A 99 17.15 5.16 -33.38
C ASN A 99 15.63 4.97 -33.46
N GLU A 100 14.85 6.06 -33.34
CA GLU A 100 13.37 6.02 -33.40
C GLU A 100 12.81 5.50 -34.74
N GLN A 101 13.63 5.58 -35.80
CA GLN A 101 13.30 5.07 -37.13
C GLN A 101 13.54 3.56 -37.24
N GLY A 102 14.19 2.93 -36.25
CA GLY A 102 14.51 1.51 -36.20
C GLY A 102 15.83 1.14 -36.88
N GLN A 103 16.71 2.12 -37.12
CA GLN A 103 18.05 1.90 -37.66
C GLN A 103 19.03 1.62 -36.52
N VAL A 104 19.94 0.65 -36.74
CA VAL A 104 20.90 0.20 -35.74
C VAL A 104 22.31 0.66 -36.09
N PHE A 105 23.01 1.23 -35.12
CA PHE A 105 24.41 1.65 -35.26
C PHE A 105 25.30 0.86 -34.30
N ALA A 106 26.49 0.48 -34.76
CA ALA A 106 27.47 -0.32 -34.01
C ALA A 106 28.87 0.30 -34.06
N TRP A 107 29.62 0.17 -32.97
CA TRP A 107 31.03 0.54 -32.87
C TRP A 107 31.74 -0.19 -31.71
N GLY A 108 33.05 -0.06 -31.62
CA GLY A 108 33.93 -0.77 -30.69
C GLY A 108 34.65 -1.94 -31.37
N ALA A 109 34.98 -2.98 -30.59
CA ALA A 109 35.67 -4.18 -31.08
C ALA A 109 34.79 -4.99 -32.06
N GLY A 110 35.40 -5.54 -33.13
CA GLY A 110 34.68 -6.24 -34.20
C GLY A 110 35.28 -7.55 -34.69
N GLU A 111 36.39 -8.03 -34.13
CA GLU A 111 37.07 -9.27 -34.57
C GLU A 111 36.17 -10.53 -34.56
N GLY A 112 35.21 -10.60 -33.63
CA GLY A 112 34.26 -11.71 -33.51
C GLY A 112 32.98 -11.53 -34.34
N GLY A 113 32.90 -10.51 -35.19
CA GLY A 113 31.71 -10.19 -35.99
C GLY A 113 30.59 -9.48 -35.25
N GLN A 114 30.77 -9.16 -33.97
CA GLN A 114 29.76 -8.55 -33.09
C GLN A 114 29.22 -7.19 -33.58
N LEU A 115 29.92 -6.51 -34.48
CA LEU A 115 29.45 -5.24 -35.07
C LEU A 115 28.42 -5.44 -36.19
N GLY A 116 28.34 -6.64 -36.78
CA GLY A 116 27.35 -6.93 -37.83
C GLY A 116 27.55 -6.18 -39.15
N LEU A 117 28.71 -5.57 -39.38
CA LEU A 117 28.99 -4.72 -40.55
C LEU A 117 29.29 -5.48 -41.84
N GLY A 118 29.35 -6.82 -41.79
CA GLY A 118 29.65 -7.69 -42.93
C GLY A 118 31.13 -7.74 -43.32
N ALA A 119 31.99 -7.06 -42.58
CA ALA A 119 33.45 -7.10 -42.74
C ALA A 119 34.11 -7.40 -41.38
N ALA A 120 35.19 -8.18 -41.41
CA ALA A 120 36.03 -8.41 -40.24
C ALA A 120 36.92 -7.19 -40.04
N GLU A 121 36.48 -6.26 -39.19
CA GLU A 121 37.24 -5.08 -38.79
C GLU A 121 37.57 -5.22 -37.30
N GLU A 122 38.85 -5.03 -36.93
CA GLU A 122 39.32 -5.22 -35.55
C GLU A 122 38.59 -4.28 -34.57
N ALA A 123 38.48 -3.01 -34.95
CA ALA A 123 37.81 -1.99 -34.16
C ALA A 123 37.23 -0.88 -35.03
N VAL A 124 36.04 -0.41 -34.69
CA VAL A 124 35.35 0.72 -35.30
C VAL A 124 35.17 1.80 -34.25
N ARG A 125 35.79 2.97 -34.44
CA ARG A 125 35.77 4.04 -33.42
C ARG A 125 34.59 5.00 -33.52
N VAL A 126 33.86 4.96 -34.63
CA VAL A 126 32.74 5.86 -34.91
C VAL A 126 31.49 5.03 -35.19
N PRO A 127 30.33 5.33 -34.57
CA PRO A 127 29.06 4.65 -34.82
C PRO A 127 28.77 4.47 -36.32
N ARG A 128 28.61 3.22 -36.75
CA ARG A 128 28.32 2.86 -38.15
C ARG A 128 26.99 2.14 -38.27
N LEU A 129 26.20 2.57 -39.27
CA LEU A 129 24.92 1.97 -39.60
C LEU A 129 25.08 0.52 -40.09
N ILE A 130 24.33 -0.40 -39.48
CA ILE A 130 24.21 -1.79 -39.93
C ILE A 130 23.24 -1.84 -41.11
N LYS A 131 23.79 -1.72 -42.32
CA LYS A 131 22.99 -1.62 -43.56
C LYS A 131 22.00 -2.78 -43.75
N LYS A 132 22.38 -3.99 -43.34
CA LYS A 132 21.56 -5.20 -43.51
C LYS A 132 20.26 -5.20 -42.69
N LEU A 133 20.17 -4.36 -41.65
CA LEU A 133 18.94 -4.20 -40.85
C LEU A 133 18.07 -3.03 -41.32
N CYS A 134 18.50 -2.22 -42.30
CA CYS A 134 17.79 -1.00 -42.69
C CYS A 134 16.40 -1.26 -43.29
N GLU A 135 16.18 -2.45 -43.86
CA GLU A 135 14.88 -2.87 -44.40
C GLU A 135 13.89 -3.30 -43.30
N HIS A 136 14.38 -3.47 -42.06
CA HIS A 136 13.60 -3.92 -40.92
C HIS A 136 13.51 -2.81 -39.88
N ARG A 137 12.31 -2.57 -39.36
CA ARG A 137 12.12 -1.56 -38.32
C ARG A 137 12.46 -2.15 -36.95
N ILE A 138 13.71 -2.02 -36.51
CA ILE A 138 14.18 -2.57 -35.23
C ILE A 138 13.54 -1.83 -34.05
N SER A 139 13.13 -2.59 -33.03
CA SER A 139 12.52 -2.10 -31.78
C SER A 139 13.40 -2.31 -30.56
N GLN A 140 14.18 -3.39 -30.49
CA GLN A 140 15.10 -3.69 -29.38
C GLN A 140 16.43 -4.23 -29.92
N VAL A 141 17.52 -3.92 -29.21
CA VAL A 141 18.86 -4.47 -29.46
C VAL A 141 19.46 -4.89 -28.13
N MET A 142 20.11 -6.05 -28.08
CA MET A 142 20.82 -6.54 -26.90
C MET A 142 22.17 -7.12 -27.29
N CYS A 143 23.20 -6.78 -26.52
CA CYS A 143 24.56 -7.24 -26.68
C CYS A 143 24.85 -8.30 -25.63
N GLY A 144 25.39 -9.44 -26.06
CA GLY A 144 26.13 -10.32 -25.18
C GLY A 144 27.61 -9.96 -25.15
N LYS A 145 28.45 -10.91 -24.76
CA LYS A 145 29.90 -10.69 -24.66
C LYS A 145 30.50 -10.35 -26.03
N GLN A 146 30.27 -11.21 -27.02
CA GLN A 146 30.78 -11.09 -28.40
C GLN A 146 29.72 -11.43 -29.46
N HIS A 147 28.44 -11.42 -29.09
CA HIS A 147 27.32 -11.60 -30.00
C HIS A 147 26.24 -10.55 -29.73
N CYS A 148 25.31 -10.43 -30.66
CA CYS A 148 24.22 -9.46 -30.58
C CYS A 148 22.93 -10.07 -31.11
N ILE A 149 21.82 -9.58 -30.57
CA ILE A 149 20.48 -9.94 -31.00
C ILE A 149 19.64 -8.67 -31.17
N ALA A 150 18.78 -8.64 -32.19
CA ALA A 150 17.89 -7.52 -32.47
C ALA A 150 16.48 -8.00 -32.80
N LEU A 151 15.49 -7.37 -32.18
CA LEU A 151 14.07 -7.64 -32.42
C LEU A 151 13.48 -6.52 -33.27
N SER A 152 12.78 -6.91 -34.33
CA SER A 152 12.03 -6.00 -35.20
C SER A 152 10.58 -5.81 -34.73
N LYS A 153 9.93 -4.73 -35.15
CA LYS A 153 8.52 -4.44 -34.82
C LYS A 153 7.54 -5.46 -35.38
N ASP A 154 7.90 -6.15 -36.46
CA ASP A 154 7.14 -7.25 -37.07
C ASP A 154 7.44 -8.61 -36.40
N GLY A 155 8.22 -8.63 -35.32
CA GLY A 155 8.48 -9.84 -34.52
C GLY A 155 9.58 -10.74 -35.07
N GLN A 156 10.30 -10.33 -36.12
CA GLN A 156 11.48 -11.05 -36.61
C GLN A 156 12.68 -10.78 -35.70
N LEU A 157 13.41 -11.85 -35.38
CA LEU A 157 14.62 -11.80 -34.57
C LEU A 157 15.86 -11.97 -35.46
N PHE A 158 16.86 -11.11 -35.26
CA PHE A 158 18.14 -11.16 -35.96
C PHE A 158 19.27 -11.41 -34.97
N VAL A 159 20.27 -12.19 -35.37
CA VAL A 159 21.42 -12.58 -34.55
C VAL A 159 22.72 -12.45 -35.34
N TRP A 160 23.82 -12.06 -34.70
CA TRP A 160 25.15 -12.04 -35.30
C TRP A 160 26.28 -12.03 -34.26
N GLY A 161 27.51 -12.23 -34.72
CA GLY A 161 28.72 -12.29 -33.90
C GLY A 161 29.17 -13.72 -33.63
N GLU A 162 29.74 -13.93 -32.45
CA GLU A 162 30.34 -15.20 -32.03
C GLU A 162 29.30 -16.32 -31.84
N ASN A 163 29.62 -17.56 -32.24
CA ASN A 163 28.71 -18.72 -32.14
C ASN A 163 29.34 -20.01 -31.60
N SER A 164 30.50 -19.95 -30.94
CA SER A 164 31.20 -21.14 -30.42
C SER A 164 30.38 -21.98 -29.42
N SER A 165 29.43 -21.38 -28.71
CA SER A 165 28.52 -22.05 -27.77
C SER A 165 27.08 -22.17 -28.31
N GLY A 166 26.84 -21.82 -29.58
CA GLY A 166 25.51 -21.82 -30.17
C GLY A 166 24.62 -20.64 -29.75
N GLN A 167 25.20 -19.55 -29.22
CA GLN A 167 24.50 -18.37 -28.69
C GLN A 167 23.71 -17.58 -29.76
N LEU A 168 23.94 -17.85 -31.05
CA LEU A 168 23.10 -17.32 -32.14
C LEU A 168 21.83 -18.15 -32.36
N GLY A 169 21.78 -19.41 -31.92
CA GLY A 169 20.58 -20.25 -32.05
C GLY A 169 20.32 -20.79 -33.47
N LEU A 170 21.28 -20.62 -34.39
CA LEU A 170 21.13 -20.96 -35.81
C LEU A 170 21.17 -22.47 -36.11
N GLY A 171 21.60 -23.29 -35.16
CA GLY A 171 21.81 -24.73 -35.35
C GLY A 171 23.21 -25.17 -34.91
N LYS A 172 23.35 -26.47 -34.69
CA LYS A 172 24.62 -27.07 -34.26
C LYS A 172 25.63 -27.07 -35.42
N GLY A 173 26.81 -26.50 -35.18
CA GLY A 173 27.90 -26.45 -36.16
C GLY A 173 27.86 -25.24 -37.10
N GLU A 174 26.89 -24.34 -36.94
CA GLU A 174 26.86 -23.06 -37.66
C GLU A 174 28.00 -22.14 -37.18
N PRO A 175 28.74 -21.48 -38.09
CA PRO A 175 29.85 -20.63 -37.72
C PRO A 175 29.40 -19.28 -37.10
N SER A 176 30.34 -18.56 -36.49
CA SER A 176 30.18 -17.14 -36.16
C SER A 176 29.84 -16.34 -37.42
N THR A 177 28.98 -15.32 -37.31
CA THR A 177 28.47 -14.56 -38.45
C THR A 177 28.84 -13.09 -38.36
N LEU A 178 29.42 -12.54 -39.42
CA LEU A 178 29.84 -11.13 -39.48
C LEU A 178 28.72 -10.15 -39.84
N SER A 179 27.53 -10.65 -40.16
CA SER A 179 26.37 -9.84 -40.54
C SER A 179 25.09 -10.42 -39.93
N PRO A 180 24.10 -9.58 -39.58
CA PRO A 180 22.81 -10.02 -39.05
C PRO A 180 22.16 -11.11 -39.89
N GLN A 181 21.73 -12.19 -39.25
CA GLN A 181 20.98 -13.28 -39.85
C GLN A 181 19.64 -13.46 -39.15
N PRO A 182 18.54 -13.72 -39.88
CA PRO A 182 17.24 -13.97 -39.27
C PRO A 182 17.23 -15.33 -38.56
N LEU A 183 16.78 -15.35 -37.30
CA LEU A 183 16.58 -16.57 -36.53
C LEU A 183 15.19 -17.15 -36.82
N ARG A 184 15.12 -18.07 -37.80
CA ARG A 184 13.85 -18.61 -38.31
C ARG A 184 13.11 -19.53 -37.33
N SER A 185 13.81 -20.11 -36.36
CA SER A 185 13.25 -21.09 -35.41
C SER A 185 12.20 -20.52 -34.45
N LEU A 186 12.18 -19.19 -34.24
CA LEU A 186 11.16 -18.49 -33.45
C LEU A 186 10.18 -17.68 -34.31
N CYS A 187 10.23 -17.82 -35.64
CA CYS A 187 9.34 -17.10 -36.55
C CYS A 187 7.87 -17.47 -36.27
N GLY A 188 7.00 -16.46 -36.21
CA GLY A 188 5.57 -16.63 -35.93
C GLY A 188 5.21 -16.63 -34.44
N ILE A 189 6.18 -16.61 -33.53
CA ILE A 189 5.94 -16.41 -32.10
C ILE A 189 6.01 -14.91 -31.80
N PRO A 190 4.96 -14.28 -31.25
CA PRO A 190 5.01 -12.87 -30.92
C PRO A 190 5.93 -12.64 -29.70
N LEU A 191 7.04 -11.94 -29.92
CA LEU A 191 8.05 -11.67 -28.89
C LEU A 191 7.83 -10.31 -28.22
N ALA A 192 7.93 -10.29 -26.89
CA ALA A 192 7.82 -9.10 -26.04
C ALA A 192 9.18 -8.48 -25.73
N GLN A 193 10.18 -9.33 -25.45
CA GLN A 193 11.49 -8.91 -24.97
C GLN A 193 12.58 -9.88 -25.44
N ILE A 194 13.76 -9.33 -25.70
CA ILE A 194 15.00 -10.07 -25.89
C ILE A 194 15.99 -9.74 -24.76
N SER A 195 16.85 -10.69 -24.42
CA SER A 195 17.94 -10.50 -23.44
C SER A 195 19.15 -11.33 -23.86
N ALA A 196 20.35 -10.79 -23.68
CA ALA A 196 21.60 -11.47 -23.99
C ALA A 196 22.48 -11.49 -22.74
N GLY A 197 22.99 -12.67 -22.39
CA GLY A 197 23.98 -12.84 -21.33
C GLY A 197 25.39 -12.87 -21.90
N GLY A 198 26.33 -13.49 -21.18
CA GLY A 198 27.71 -13.65 -21.65
C GLY A 198 27.77 -14.38 -23.00
N ASP A 199 27.52 -15.68 -22.97
CA ASP A 199 27.55 -16.57 -24.14
C ASP A 199 26.21 -17.30 -24.34
N HIS A 200 25.10 -16.66 -23.95
CA HIS A 200 23.75 -17.20 -24.07
C HIS A 200 22.74 -16.10 -24.36
N SER A 201 21.56 -16.49 -24.85
CA SER A 201 20.53 -15.58 -25.37
C SER A 201 19.14 -16.07 -24.97
N PHE A 202 18.24 -15.12 -24.78
CA PHE A 202 16.87 -15.34 -24.37
C PHE A 202 15.87 -14.51 -25.18
N ALA A 203 14.69 -15.08 -25.38
CA ALA A 203 13.52 -14.39 -25.90
C ALA A 203 12.29 -14.73 -25.05
N LEU A 204 11.51 -13.69 -24.74
CA LEU A 204 10.24 -13.78 -24.02
C LEU A 204 9.10 -13.48 -24.98
N SER A 205 8.10 -14.37 -25.04
CA SER A 205 6.88 -14.13 -25.83
C SER A 205 5.89 -13.23 -25.10
N LEU A 206 4.95 -12.61 -25.83
CA LEU A 206 3.83 -11.86 -25.24
C LEU A 206 2.93 -12.73 -24.35
N SER A 207 2.91 -14.05 -24.58
CA SER A 207 2.18 -15.01 -23.74
C SER A 207 2.92 -15.42 -22.46
N GLY A 208 4.14 -14.90 -22.23
CA GLY A 208 4.97 -15.23 -21.07
C GLY A 208 5.81 -16.52 -21.23
N ALA A 209 5.89 -17.09 -22.43
CA ALA A 209 6.76 -18.23 -22.71
C ALA A 209 8.21 -17.78 -22.89
N VAL A 210 9.14 -18.52 -22.29
CA VAL A 210 10.57 -18.17 -22.26
C VAL A 210 11.38 -19.17 -23.07
N PHE A 211 12.18 -18.66 -24.01
CA PHE A 211 13.07 -19.46 -24.86
C PHE A 211 14.53 -19.06 -24.58
N GLY A 212 15.37 -20.05 -24.28
CA GLY A 212 16.81 -19.85 -24.03
C GLY A 212 17.69 -20.72 -24.93
N TRP A 213 18.84 -20.20 -25.33
CA TRP A 213 19.86 -20.92 -26.12
C TRP A 213 21.27 -20.38 -25.90
N GLY A 214 22.28 -21.13 -26.33
CA GLY A 214 23.70 -20.86 -26.14
C GLY A 214 24.35 -21.73 -25.06
N LYS A 215 25.35 -21.17 -24.38
CA LYS A 215 26.12 -21.83 -23.31
C LYS A 215 25.23 -22.19 -22.13
N ASN A 216 25.40 -23.40 -21.60
CA ASN A 216 24.65 -23.93 -20.47
C ASN A 216 25.52 -24.68 -19.44
N SER A 217 26.85 -24.55 -19.50
CA SER A 217 27.77 -25.28 -18.62
C SER A 217 27.57 -25.07 -17.10
N ALA A 218 26.82 -24.05 -16.69
CA ALA A 218 26.45 -23.77 -15.31
C ALA A 218 24.94 -23.86 -15.06
N GLY A 219 24.16 -24.33 -16.04
CA GLY A 219 22.70 -24.39 -15.96
C GLY A 219 21.98 -23.08 -16.24
N GLN A 220 22.65 -22.09 -16.85
CA GLN A 220 22.12 -20.74 -17.08
C GLN A 220 20.92 -20.66 -18.04
N LEU A 221 20.61 -21.76 -18.75
CA LEU A 221 19.40 -21.88 -19.56
C LEU A 221 18.18 -22.39 -18.76
N GLY A 222 18.37 -22.94 -17.57
CA GLY A 222 17.26 -23.41 -16.72
C GLY A 222 16.55 -24.66 -17.24
N LEU A 223 17.26 -25.52 -17.98
CA LEU A 223 16.68 -26.67 -18.68
C LEU A 223 16.82 -28.00 -17.92
N ASN A 224 17.26 -27.95 -16.66
CA ASN A 224 17.58 -29.12 -15.82
C ASN A 224 18.74 -29.98 -16.33
N ASP A 225 19.67 -29.37 -17.06
CA ASP A 225 20.92 -29.97 -17.48
C ASP A 225 21.98 -28.89 -17.70
N GLU A 226 23.20 -29.31 -18.03
CA GLU A 226 24.34 -28.42 -18.28
C GLU A 226 24.80 -28.48 -19.76
N GLN A 227 23.89 -28.86 -20.67
CA GLN A 227 24.24 -29.02 -22.09
C GLN A 227 23.90 -27.77 -22.90
N ASP A 228 24.90 -27.25 -23.61
CA ASP A 228 24.76 -26.11 -24.53
C ASP A 228 23.67 -26.39 -25.58
N ARG A 229 22.89 -25.36 -25.90
CA ARG A 229 21.78 -25.47 -26.86
C ARG A 229 22.04 -24.55 -28.04
N ALA A 230 22.33 -25.12 -29.20
CA ALA A 230 22.55 -24.35 -30.43
C ALA A 230 21.25 -23.90 -31.13
N VAL A 231 20.09 -24.15 -30.52
CA VAL A 231 18.76 -23.71 -31.01
C VAL A 231 17.89 -23.26 -29.83
N PRO A 232 16.97 -22.29 -30.02
CA PRO A 232 16.02 -21.86 -28.99
C PRO A 232 15.25 -23.01 -28.36
N CYS A 233 15.32 -23.13 -27.03
CA CYS A 233 14.65 -24.17 -26.27
C CYS A 233 13.64 -23.55 -25.30
N HIS A 234 12.41 -24.06 -25.29
CA HIS A 234 11.36 -23.61 -24.38
C HIS A 234 11.60 -24.11 -22.94
N ILE A 235 11.61 -23.18 -21.98
CA ILE A 235 11.87 -23.45 -20.56
C ILE A 235 10.54 -23.80 -19.88
N LYS A 236 10.20 -25.10 -19.91
CA LYS A 236 8.91 -25.62 -19.44
C LYS A 236 8.57 -25.24 -18.00
N PHE A 237 9.58 -25.09 -17.13
CA PHE A 237 9.38 -24.77 -15.71
C PHE A 237 8.71 -23.39 -15.50
N LEU A 238 8.98 -22.43 -16.38
CA LEU A 238 8.44 -21.06 -16.28
C LEU A 238 7.06 -20.89 -16.93
N ARG A 239 6.54 -21.91 -17.61
CA ARG A 239 5.29 -21.84 -18.39
C ARG A 239 4.09 -21.37 -17.57
N SER A 240 3.96 -21.82 -16.32
CA SER A 240 2.84 -21.47 -15.45
C SER A 240 3.09 -20.21 -14.60
N GLN A 241 4.27 -19.60 -14.71
CA GLN A 241 4.71 -18.53 -13.81
C GLN A 241 4.37 -17.13 -14.33
N LYS A 242 3.80 -16.99 -15.54
CA LYS A 242 3.44 -15.69 -16.14
C LYS A 242 4.63 -14.70 -16.11
N VAL A 243 5.75 -15.10 -16.71
CA VAL A 243 6.96 -14.28 -16.78
C VAL A 243 6.70 -13.04 -17.63
N VAL A 244 7.11 -11.88 -17.14
CA VAL A 244 6.95 -10.57 -17.80
C VAL A 244 8.27 -9.89 -18.14
N TYR A 245 9.38 -10.32 -17.52
CA TYR A 245 10.70 -9.77 -17.79
C TYR A 245 11.80 -10.80 -17.58
N ILE A 246 12.84 -10.76 -18.43
CA ILE A 246 14.06 -11.57 -18.31
C ILE A 246 15.27 -10.63 -18.26
N SER A 247 16.23 -10.93 -17.38
CA SER A 247 17.54 -10.29 -17.37
C SER A 247 18.63 -11.36 -17.33
N CYS A 248 19.63 -11.23 -18.19
CA CYS A 248 20.75 -12.16 -18.24
C CYS A 248 22.02 -11.51 -17.68
N GLY A 249 22.73 -12.23 -16.82
CA GLY A 249 24.12 -11.93 -16.42
C GLY A 249 25.13 -12.66 -17.32
N GLU A 250 26.40 -12.76 -16.89
CA GLU A 250 27.40 -13.46 -17.72
C GLU A 250 27.12 -14.96 -17.79
N GLU A 251 26.86 -15.59 -16.64
CA GLU A 251 26.65 -17.03 -16.52
C GLU A 251 25.42 -17.38 -15.68
N HIS A 252 24.49 -16.44 -15.49
CA HIS A 252 23.22 -16.68 -14.80
C HIS A 252 22.09 -15.89 -15.46
N THR A 253 20.86 -16.29 -15.18
CA THR A 253 19.65 -15.66 -15.70
C THR A 253 18.67 -15.43 -14.56
N ALA A 254 17.97 -14.29 -14.62
CA ALA A 254 16.84 -13.97 -13.75
C ALA A 254 15.56 -13.79 -14.56
N ALA A 255 14.45 -14.29 -14.02
CA ALA A 255 13.12 -14.16 -14.57
C ALA A 255 12.18 -13.53 -13.54
N LEU A 256 11.44 -12.52 -13.96
CA LEU A 256 10.45 -11.82 -13.15
C LEU A 256 9.03 -12.17 -13.60
N THR A 257 8.19 -12.57 -12.66
CA THR A 257 6.78 -12.86 -12.90
C THR A 257 5.90 -11.63 -12.75
N LYS A 258 4.70 -11.66 -13.33
CA LYS A 258 3.68 -10.61 -13.19
C LYS A 258 3.30 -10.33 -11.73
N GLU A 259 3.39 -11.34 -10.88
CA GLU A 259 3.08 -11.28 -9.43
C GLU A 259 4.29 -10.84 -8.59
N GLY A 260 5.36 -10.37 -9.23
CA GLY A 260 6.58 -9.89 -8.56
C GLY A 260 7.48 -10.99 -8.00
N GLY A 261 7.32 -12.24 -8.45
CA GLY A 261 8.18 -13.35 -8.10
C GLY A 261 9.49 -13.34 -8.90
N LEU A 262 10.62 -13.43 -8.19
CA LEU A 262 11.95 -13.51 -8.78
C LEU A 262 12.46 -14.96 -8.82
N PHE A 263 12.79 -15.45 -10.01
CA PHE A 263 13.47 -16.73 -10.23
C PHE A 263 14.88 -16.48 -10.75
N THR A 264 15.86 -17.22 -10.25
CA THR A 264 17.26 -17.15 -10.67
C THR A 264 17.81 -18.56 -10.90
N PHE A 265 18.65 -18.70 -11.91
CA PHE A 265 19.28 -19.98 -12.29
C PHE A 265 20.60 -19.75 -13.05
N GLY A 266 21.45 -20.78 -13.09
CA GLY A 266 22.79 -20.73 -13.65
C GLY A 266 23.89 -20.79 -12.61
N ASN A 267 24.98 -20.06 -12.86
CA ASN A 267 26.16 -20.03 -12.00
C ASN A 267 25.83 -19.38 -10.65
N GLY A 268 26.15 -20.07 -9.55
CA GLY A 268 25.95 -19.56 -8.19
C GLY A 268 27.24 -19.24 -7.43
N SER A 269 28.42 -19.43 -8.04
CA SER A 269 29.73 -19.41 -7.35
C SER A 269 30.01 -18.16 -6.52
N ARG A 270 29.40 -17.02 -6.83
CA ARG A 270 29.56 -15.73 -6.13
C ARG A 270 28.31 -15.31 -5.37
N GLY A 271 27.29 -16.15 -5.28
CA GLY A 271 26.01 -15.83 -4.63
C GLY A 271 25.02 -15.07 -5.51
N GLN A 272 25.29 -14.91 -6.82
CA GLN A 272 24.50 -14.10 -7.75
C GLN A 272 23.06 -14.58 -7.98
N LEU A 273 22.73 -15.76 -7.46
CA LEU A 273 21.39 -16.35 -7.50
C LEU A 273 20.55 -16.00 -6.26
N GLY A 274 21.16 -15.62 -5.13
CA GLY A 274 20.39 -15.19 -3.95
C GLY A 274 19.75 -16.33 -3.15
N HIS A 275 20.25 -17.56 -3.25
CA HIS A 275 19.68 -18.76 -2.60
C HIS A 275 20.39 -19.16 -1.30
N ASP A 276 21.10 -18.24 -0.66
CA ASP A 276 22.01 -18.50 0.47
C ASP A 276 22.98 -19.66 0.19
N SER A 277 23.45 -19.73 -1.06
CA SER A 277 24.26 -20.84 -1.54
C SER A 277 25.20 -20.37 -2.64
N THR A 278 26.31 -21.10 -2.82
CA THR A 278 27.24 -20.91 -3.93
C THR A 278 27.11 -21.99 -5.01
N ARG A 279 26.10 -22.86 -4.91
CA ARG A 279 25.85 -23.91 -5.89
C ARG A 279 25.18 -23.36 -7.13
N ASN A 280 25.49 -23.95 -8.27
CA ASN A 280 24.78 -23.70 -9.51
C ASN A 280 23.35 -24.27 -9.41
N GLU A 281 22.41 -23.60 -10.07
CA GLU A 281 21.01 -24.03 -10.13
C GLU A 281 20.62 -24.27 -11.59
N PRO A 282 20.56 -25.54 -12.06
CA PRO A 282 20.23 -25.85 -13.46
C PRO A 282 18.74 -25.73 -13.78
N LEU A 283 17.91 -25.45 -12.79
CA LEU A 283 16.49 -25.16 -12.91
C LEU A 283 16.17 -23.79 -12.31
N PRO A 284 15.19 -23.05 -12.87
CA PRO A 284 14.72 -21.81 -12.27
C PRO A 284 14.28 -22.03 -10.84
N ARG A 285 14.97 -21.40 -9.89
CA ARG A 285 14.65 -21.47 -8.48
C ARG A 285 14.19 -20.11 -7.99
N ARG A 286 13.09 -20.08 -7.25
CA ARG A 286 12.56 -18.85 -6.67
C ARG A 286 13.48 -18.35 -5.55
N VAL A 287 13.78 -17.06 -5.55
CA VAL A 287 14.54 -16.40 -4.48
C VAL A 287 13.63 -16.24 -3.26
N MET A 288 13.76 -17.14 -2.29
CA MET A 288 12.85 -17.25 -1.15
C MET A 288 12.91 -16.05 -0.22
N GLU A 289 14.06 -15.38 -0.12
CA GLU A 289 14.26 -14.24 0.75
C GLU A 289 13.50 -12.99 0.30
N LEU A 290 13.10 -12.93 -0.98
CA LEU A 290 12.20 -11.90 -1.52
C LEU A 290 10.74 -12.39 -1.60
N MET A 291 10.43 -13.56 -1.05
CA MET A 291 9.06 -14.09 -1.04
C MET A 291 8.15 -13.24 -0.16
N GLY A 292 7.00 -12.84 -0.69
CA GLY A 292 6.05 -11.92 -0.03
C GLY A 292 6.28 -10.45 -0.35
N THR A 293 7.43 -10.11 -0.95
CA THR A 293 7.66 -8.81 -1.60
C THR A 293 7.29 -8.89 -3.08
N GLU A 294 6.83 -7.77 -3.64
CA GLU A 294 6.57 -7.65 -5.07
C GLU A 294 7.78 -6.97 -5.73
N VAL A 295 8.63 -7.77 -6.36
CA VAL A 295 9.72 -7.23 -7.17
C VAL A 295 9.11 -6.64 -8.45
N SER A 296 9.48 -5.42 -8.81
CA SER A 296 8.96 -4.75 -10.01
C SER A 296 10.00 -4.55 -11.11
N GLN A 297 11.28 -4.51 -10.74
CA GLN A 297 12.40 -4.37 -11.68
C GLN A 297 13.53 -5.29 -11.27
N ILE A 298 14.21 -5.87 -12.25
CA ILE A 298 15.38 -6.71 -12.06
C ILE A 298 16.46 -6.31 -13.04
N ALA A 299 17.72 -6.40 -12.62
CA ALA A 299 18.87 -6.13 -13.47
C ALA A 299 20.03 -7.05 -13.07
N CYS A 300 20.54 -7.82 -14.03
CA CYS A 300 21.61 -8.77 -13.78
C CYS A 300 22.97 -8.22 -14.20
N GLY A 301 23.77 -7.85 -13.21
CA GLY A 301 25.22 -7.76 -13.27
C GLY A 301 25.92 -8.92 -13.98
N ARG A 302 27.19 -8.73 -14.37
CA ARG A 302 28.07 -9.83 -14.80
C ARG A 302 28.01 -11.02 -13.85
N HIS A 303 28.13 -10.73 -12.56
CA HIS A 303 28.11 -11.72 -11.48
C HIS A 303 27.31 -11.24 -10.26
N HIS A 304 26.32 -10.38 -10.45
CA HIS A 304 25.43 -9.94 -9.38
C HIS A 304 24.02 -9.73 -9.94
N THR A 305 23.04 -9.58 -9.06
CA THR A 305 21.65 -9.33 -9.42
C THR A 305 21.12 -8.24 -8.50
N LEU A 306 20.39 -7.31 -9.10
CA LEU A 306 19.69 -6.23 -8.43
C LEU A 306 18.19 -6.42 -8.61
N ALA A 307 17.41 -6.15 -7.56
CA ALA A 307 15.97 -6.27 -7.54
C ALA A 307 15.33 -5.06 -6.84
N PHE A 308 14.39 -4.39 -7.50
CA PHE A 308 13.64 -3.26 -6.92
C PHE A 308 12.33 -3.74 -6.30
N VAL A 309 12.08 -3.35 -5.05
CA VAL A 309 10.83 -3.61 -4.34
C VAL A 309 10.11 -2.28 -4.08
N PRO A 310 9.04 -1.94 -4.83
CA PRO A 310 8.37 -0.65 -4.70
C PRO A 310 7.75 -0.41 -3.34
N SER A 311 7.23 -1.46 -2.70
CA SER A 311 6.54 -1.35 -1.40
C SER A 311 7.45 -0.83 -0.29
N THR A 312 8.76 -1.08 -0.39
CA THR A 312 9.77 -0.60 0.58
C THR A 312 10.60 0.57 0.03
N GLY A 313 10.53 0.82 -1.28
CA GLY A 313 11.44 1.75 -1.95
C GLY A 313 12.91 1.29 -1.96
N LEU A 314 13.18 0.03 -1.57
CA LEU A 314 14.54 -0.49 -1.46
C LEU A 314 14.96 -1.23 -2.74
N VAL A 315 16.26 -1.13 -3.03
CA VAL A 315 16.94 -2.00 -3.99
C VAL A 315 17.66 -3.08 -3.18
N TYR A 316 17.47 -4.34 -3.56
CA TYR A 316 18.21 -5.46 -3.04
C TYR A 316 19.28 -5.89 -4.04
N ALA A 317 20.46 -6.21 -3.54
CA ALA A 317 21.63 -6.62 -4.32
C ALA A 317 22.22 -7.91 -3.75
N PHE A 318 22.60 -8.84 -4.63
CA PHE A 318 23.27 -10.09 -4.25
C PHE A 318 24.22 -10.56 -5.35
N GLY A 319 25.26 -11.29 -4.97
CA GLY A 319 26.34 -11.75 -5.85
C GLY A 319 27.69 -11.12 -5.52
N CYS A 320 28.47 -10.86 -6.56
CA CYS A 320 29.84 -10.38 -6.43
C CYS A 320 29.92 -8.94 -5.92
N ASN A 321 30.82 -8.70 -4.98
CA ASN A 321 31.04 -7.38 -4.37
C ASN A 321 32.53 -7.04 -4.20
N THR A 322 33.39 -7.59 -5.05
CA THR A 322 34.85 -7.37 -4.98
C THR A 322 35.22 -5.90 -5.20
N GLN A 323 34.41 -5.17 -5.96
CA GLN A 323 34.62 -3.76 -6.30
C GLN A 323 33.47 -2.86 -5.82
N GLY A 324 32.65 -3.34 -4.88
CA GLY A 324 31.52 -2.56 -4.36
C GLY A 324 30.27 -2.60 -5.24
N GLN A 325 30.17 -3.55 -6.18
CA GLN A 325 29.05 -3.62 -7.14
C GLN A 325 27.67 -3.76 -6.47
N LEU A 326 27.61 -4.22 -5.22
CA LEU A 326 26.35 -4.34 -4.49
C LEU A 326 25.92 -3.04 -3.80
N GLY A 327 26.79 -2.04 -3.64
CA GLY A 327 26.44 -0.76 -3.02
C GLY A 327 26.01 -0.86 -1.54
N THR A 328 26.35 -1.94 -0.85
CA THR A 328 25.94 -2.20 0.54
C THR A 328 26.87 -1.54 1.57
N GLY A 329 27.97 -0.93 1.15
CA GLY A 329 29.05 -0.45 2.02
C GLY A 329 29.91 -1.55 2.63
N LEU A 330 29.56 -2.83 2.40
CA LEU A 330 30.28 -3.98 2.90
C LEU A 330 31.30 -4.48 1.87
N ARG A 331 32.34 -5.17 2.34
CA ARG A 331 33.28 -5.93 1.49
C ARG A 331 32.87 -7.40 1.49
N GLY A 332 32.97 -8.05 0.34
CA GLY A 332 32.68 -9.47 0.19
C GLY A 332 31.32 -9.74 -0.45
N ASN A 333 31.27 -10.87 -1.16
CA ASN A 333 30.12 -11.29 -1.94
C ASN A 333 28.91 -11.60 -1.04
N ALA A 334 27.70 -11.36 -1.53
CA ALA A 334 26.46 -11.67 -0.83
C ALA A 334 25.76 -12.87 -1.49
N LYS A 335 25.45 -13.90 -0.71
CA LYS A 335 24.73 -15.10 -1.19
C LYS A 335 23.21 -14.96 -1.12
N SER A 336 22.76 -13.87 -0.52
CA SER A 336 21.38 -13.55 -0.16
C SER A 336 21.11 -12.08 -0.48
N PRO A 337 19.88 -11.71 -0.88
CA PRO A 337 19.50 -10.31 -1.16
C PRO A 337 19.78 -9.36 0.02
N LEU A 338 20.67 -8.40 -0.17
CA LEU A 338 20.97 -7.35 0.83
C LEU A 338 20.48 -5.98 0.35
N PRO A 339 19.90 -5.15 1.23
CA PRO A 339 19.49 -3.80 0.84
C PRO A 339 20.72 -2.94 0.50
N VAL A 340 20.64 -2.22 -0.62
CA VAL A 340 21.64 -1.23 -1.02
C VAL A 340 21.53 -0.01 -0.11
N ARG A 341 22.66 0.49 0.41
CA ARG A 341 22.69 1.58 1.38
C ARG A 341 22.40 2.94 0.75
N ASN A 342 21.91 3.90 1.54
CA ASN A 342 21.80 5.32 1.17
C ASN A 342 20.97 5.61 -0.10
N ILE A 343 20.00 4.73 -0.43
CA ILE A 343 19.03 4.95 -1.52
C ILE A 343 17.76 5.68 -1.01
N GLN A 344 17.66 5.99 0.27
CA GLN A 344 16.51 6.71 0.83
C GLN A 344 16.36 8.12 0.23
N PRO A 345 15.12 8.61 0.05
CA PRO A 345 14.90 10.04 -0.15
C PRO A 345 15.36 10.76 1.12
N LEU A 346 16.34 11.66 0.98
CA LEU A 346 16.64 12.68 1.98
C LEU A 346 15.39 13.55 2.17
N CYS A 347 14.54 13.19 3.12
CA CYS A 347 13.54 14.06 3.69
C CYS A 347 13.92 14.28 5.16
N ILE A 348 14.58 15.40 5.43
CA ILE A 348 14.26 16.37 6.50
C ILE A 348 15.28 17.50 6.37
N GLY A 349 14.79 18.67 5.96
CA GLY A 349 15.56 19.89 5.82
C GLY A 349 14.70 20.96 5.19
N ASN A 350 14.04 21.76 6.05
CA ASN A 350 13.24 22.92 5.65
C ASN A 350 13.98 23.79 4.63
N THR A 351 13.43 23.89 3.43
CA THR A 351 13.16 25.10 2.62
C THR A 351 12.86 24.67 1.18
N HIS A 352 11.93 25.40 0.56
CA HIS A 352 11.33 25.19 -0.77
C HIS A 352 12.10 24.31 -1.79
N THR A 353 11.30 23.46 -2.47
CA THR A 353 11.58 22.51 -3.57
C THR A 353 11.99 21.09 -3.16
N SER A 354 10.99 20.28 -2.80
CA SER A 354 11.15 18.84 -2.56
C SER A 354 11.32 18.08 -3.88
N ILE A 355 12.53 17.59 -4.17
CA ILE A 355 12.76 16.60 -5.24
C ILE A 355 12.69 15.21 -4.59
N THR A 356 11.53 14.56 -4.67
CA THR A 356 11.38 13.13 -4.39
C THR A 356 12.18 12.33 -5.40
N HIS A 357 13.15 11.55 -4.93
CA HIS A 357 13.93 10.66 -5.79
C HIS A 357 13.14 9.37 -6.03
N CYS A 358 12.41 9.29 -7.15
CA CYS A 358 11.84 8.02 -7.62
C CYS A 358 12.91 7.24 -8.40
N ILE A 359 13.17 5.99 -7.99
CA ILE A 359 14.01 5.07 -8.78
C ILE A 359 13.24 4.70 -10.05
N LYS A 360 13.66 5.25 -11.19
CA LYS A 360 13.04 4.97 -12.49
C LYS A 360 13.57 3.69 -13.13
N TYR A 361 14.88 3.42 -12.98
CA TYR A 361 15.58 2.29 -13.60
C TYR A 361 16.73 1.81 -12.71
N ILE A 362 16.97 0.49 -12.69
CA ILE A 362 18.17 -0.14 -12.13
C ILE A 362 19.05 -0.63 -13.28
N CYS A 363 20.34 -0.30 -13.24
CA CYS A 363 21.35 -0.72 -14.21
C CYS A 363 22.58 -1.29 -13.45
N TYR A 364 23.40 -2.11 -14.11
CA TYR A 364 24.49 -2.86 -13.48
C TYR A 364 25.82 -2.67 -14.21
N ASP A 365 26.96 -2.89 -13.57
CA ASP A 365 28.29 -2.84 -14.20
C ASP A 365 28.81 -4.26 -14.54
N PHE A 366 29.59 -4.41 -15.60
CA PHE A 366 30.40 -5.60 -15.88
C PHE A 366 31.85 -5.23 -15.51
N ASP A 367 32.59 -5.98 -14.67
CA ASP A 367 34.02 -5.70 -14.44
C ASP A 367 34.86 -6.99 -14.33
N ALA A 368 36.18 -6.88 -14.53
CA ALA A 368 37.16 -7.98 -14.52
C ALA A 368 37.84 -8.17 -13.16
N ASP A 369 38.07 -9.43 -12.76
CA ASP A 369 38.77 -9.78 -11.51
C ASP A 369 40.30 -9.85 -11.69
N PHE A 370 41.03 -9.32 -10.71
CA PHE A 370 42.42 -9.65 -10.41
C PHE A 370 42.44 -10.65 -9.23
N LYS A 371 43.18 -11.76 -9.35
CA LYS A 371 43.30 -12.83 -8.34
C LYS A 371 44.14 -12.38 -7.13
N SER A 372 43.69 -12.67 -5.90
CA SER A 372 44.58 -13.08 -4.80
C SER A 372 43.85 -13.82 -3.66
N LEU A 373 44.65 -14.68 -3.01
CA LEU A 373 44.40 -15.79 -2.09
C LEU A 373 43.79 -15.48 -0.69
N ASP A 374 43.29 -16.56 -0.10
CA ASP A 374 42.84 -16.83 1.27
C ASP A 374 43.64 -16.17 2.42
N SER A 375 42.91 -15.75 3.47
CA SER A 375 43.06 -16.25 4.86
C SER A 375 42.02 -15.62 5.81
N SER A 376 41.49 -16.43 6.72
CA SER A 376 40.42 -16.22 7.72
C SER A 376 40.74 -15.24 8.88
N PRO A 377 39.91 -15.12 9.94
CA PRO A 377 38.45 -15.22 10.10
C PRO A 377 37.88 -13.90 10.68
N SER A 378 36.59 -13.91 11.03
CA SER A 378 35.86 -12.97 11.93
C SER A 378 34.96 -11.97 11.20
N SER A 379 33.69 -12.33 11.01
CA SER A 379 32.51 -11.48 11.29
C SER A 379 31.22 -12.11 10.75
N ASP A 380 30.81 -13.23 11.35
CA ASP A 380 29.42 -13.71 11.29
C ASP A 380 28.61 -12.99 12.39
N ILE A 381 28.03 -11.81 12.10
CA ILE A 381 27.04 -11.15 13.01
C ILE A 381 25.81 -10.57 12.27
N ILE A 382 25.65 -10.79 10.96
CA ILE A 382 24.44 -10.28 10.25
C ILE A 382 23.82 -11.40 9.41
N LEU A 383 23.42 -12.48 10.09
CA LEU A 383 22.68 -13.59 9.48
C LEU A 383 21.63 -14.14 10.45
N LEU A 384 20.77 -13.26 10.99
CA LEU A 384 19.80 -13.68 12.01
C LEU A 384 18.49 -12.91 12.05
N PHE A 385 17.88 -12.60 10.89
CA PHE A 385 16.46 -12.24 10.84
C PHE A 385 15.69 -12.84 9.64
N SER A 386 15.82 -14.14 9.40
CA SER A 386 14.80 -14.90 8.64
C SER A 386 14.71 -16.40 8.95
N SER A 387 15.40 -16.91 9.97
CA SER A 387 15.25 -18.31 10.40
C SER A 387 14.64 -18.42 11.79
N THR A 388 14.08 -19.58 12.10
CA THR A 388 13.33 -19.97 13.31
C THR A 388 14.04 -19.73 14.66
N ALA A 389 15.25 -19.16 14.68
CA ALA A 389 16.01 -18.78 15.86
C ALA A 389 15.58 -17.43 16.49
N CYS A 390 14.88 -16.54 15.77
CA CYS A 390 14.39 -15.26 16.33
C CYS A 390 13.38 -15.42 17.48
N TRP A 391 12.84 -16.62 17.69
CA TRP A 391 11.84 -16.89 18.71
C TRP A 391 12.43 -17.22 20.10
N ASN A 392 13.75 -17.40 20.25
CA ASN A 392 14.37 -17.90 21.49
C ASN A 392 15.36 -16.95 22.21
N ALA A 393 15.39 -15.65 21.88
CA ALA A 393 16.05 -14.59 22.68
C ALA A 393 17.43 -14.94 23.30
N SER A 394 18.39 -15.40 22.50
CA SER A 394 19.75 -15.69 22.98
C SER A 394 20.80 -14.94 22.19
N PHE A 395 20.91 -13.63 22.39
CA PHE A 395 22.12 -12.86 22.07
C PHE A 395 22.25 -11.69 23.05
N LEU A 396 23.11 -11.85 24.06
CA LEU A 396 23.84 -10.74 24.67
C LEU A 396 25.31 -10.91 24.30
N ASP A 397 25.88 -9.77 23.93
CA ASP A 397 27.20 -9.58 23.34
C ASP A 397 28.30 -9.73 24.39
N GLN A 398 29.12 -10.78 24.27
CA GLN A 398 30.56 -10.75 24.55
C GLN A 398 31.20 -12.04 24.02
N SER A 399 32.12 -11.87 23.08
CA SER A 399 32.95 -12.95 22.54
C SER A 399 33.81 -13.58 23.63
N ASP A 400 33.55 -14.84 23.97
CA ASP A 400 34.63 -15.77 24.25
C ASP A 400 34.20 -17.20 23.88
N ASP A 401 35.07 -17.88 23.15
CA ASP A 401 34.83 -19.18 22.53
C ASP A 401 34.59 -20.27 23.60
N GLY A 402 33.37 -20.84 23.66
CA GLY A 402 33.14 -22.09 24.41
C GLY A 402 31.74 -22.44 24.90
N HIS A 403 30.72 -21.58 24.79
CA HIS A 403 29.48 -21.74 25.57
C HIS A 403 28.25 -22.39 24.89
N PHE A 404 28.39 -23.08 23.75
CA PHE A 404 27.28 -23.84 23.15
C PHE A 404 27.02 -25.22 23.81
N LYS A 405 26.86 -25.25 25.14
CA LYS A 405 26.41 -26.45 25.87
C LYS A 405 25.31 -26.11 26.88
N THR A 406 24.08 -25.95 26.41
CA THR A 406 22.89 -25.99 27.28
C THR A 406 22.51 -27.43 27.60
N ASN A 407 22.28 -27.70 28.88
CA ASN A 407 21.92 -29.00 29.47
C ASN A 407 20.87 -28.74 30.59
N PRO A 408 20.06 -29.74 30.99
CA PRO A 408 19.06 -29.63 32.06
C PRO A 408 19.50 -29.06 33.43
N LYS A 409 20.79 -28.76 33.68
CA LYS A 409 21.30 -28.08 34.89
C LYS A 409 21.70 -26.61 34.70
N VAL A 410 21.76 -26.09 33.47
CA VAL A 410 22.16 -24.69 33.20
C VAL A 410 21.17 -24.06 32.22
N PRO A 411 20.22 -23.23 32.69
CA PRO A 411 19.24 -22.57 31.83
C PRO A 411 19.89 -21.42 31.05
N GLY A 412 19.66 -21.37 29.75
CA GLY A 412 20.27 -20.41 28.81
C GLY A 412 19.59 -19.03 28.77
N ILE A 413 18.97 -18.57 29.86
CA ILE A 413 18.32 -17.26 29.95
C ILE A 413 19.03 -16.41 31.01
N ASP A 414 19.41 -15.19 30.66
CA ASP A 414 20.02 -14.22 31.59
C ASP A 414 18.95 -13.60 32.50
N PHE A 415 18.85 -14.12 33.72
CA PHE A 415 17.91 -13.67 34.74
C PHE A 415 18.15 -12.24 35.24
N ASN A 416 19.33 -11.64 35.02
CA ASN A 416 19.58 -10.25 35.42
C ASN A 416 19.01 -9.24 34.41
N ALA A 417 19.06 -9.57 33.12
CA ALA A 417 18.41 -8.77 32.07
C ALA A 417 16.87 -8.84 32.19
N VAL A 418 16.34 -10.04 32.46
CA VAL A 418 14.91 -10.24 32.77
C VAL A 418 14.49 -9.48 34.03
N ARG A 419 15.38 -9.35 35.03
CA ARG A 419 15.12 -8.60 36.27
C ARG A 419 15.11 -7.08 36.07
N LEU A 420 16.01 -6.52 35.28
CA LEU A 420 16.00 -5.09 34.88
C LEU A 420 14.78 -4.74 34.00
N LEU A 421 14.35 -5.69 33.17
CA LEU A 421 13.12 -5.64 32.37
C LEU A 421 11.87 -5.61 33.27
N PHE A 422 11.83 -6.47 34.30
CA PHE A 422 10.80 -6.45 35.35
C PHE A 422 10.80 -5.10 36.10
N GLU A 423 11.95 -4.54 36.47
CA GLU A 423 12.02 -3.23 37.14
C GLU A 423 11.51 -2.06 36.27
N THR A 424 11.60 -2.17 34.93
CA THR A 424 11.09 -1.15 34.00
C THR A 424 9.59 -1.29 33.72
N LEU A 425 9.08 -2.53 33.67
CA LEU A 425 7.65 -2.86 33.61
C LEU A 425 6.90 -2.48 34.90
N MET A 426 7.62 -2.33 36.01
CA MET A 426 7.10 -1.85 37.30
C MET A 426 6.91 -0.31 37.37
N LYS A 427 7.14 0.42 36.26
CA LYS A 427 6.78 1.84 36.15
C LYS A 427 5.25 2.00 36.07
N PRO A 428 4.65 3.00 36.75
CA PRO A 428 3.20 3.06 36.99
C PRO A 428 2.34 3.18 35.72
N ALA A 429 2.90 3.64 34.59
CA ALA A 429 2.18 3.81 33.32
C ALA A 429 1.86 2.50 32.57
N PHE A 430 2.59 1.41 32.82
CA PHE A 430 2.45 0.14 32.09
C PHE A 430 2.23 -1.09 32.98
N ALA A 431 2.34 -0.94 34.31
CA ALA A 431 2.18 -2.02 35.28
C ALA A 431 0.83 -2.76 35.16
N ARG A 432 -0.26 -2.05 34.83
CA ARG A 432 -1.61 -2.64 34.72
C ARG A 432 -1.80 -3.55 33.50
N LEU A 433 -1.08 -3.29 32.40
CA LEU A 433 -1.07 -4.17 31.22
C LEU A 433 -0.40 -5.52 31.53
N LEU A 434 0.61 -5.50 32.40
CA LEU A 434 1.32 -6.69 32.83
C LEU A 434 0.46 -7.54 33.78
N ASP A 435 -0.22 -6.92 34.74
CA ASP A 435 -1.11 -7.62 35.67
C ASP A 435 -2.27 -8.32 34.95
N TYR A 436 -2.86 -7.67 33.93
CA TYR A 436 -3.92 -8.27 33.10
C TYR A 436 -3.44 -9.51 32.31
N SER A 437 -2.17 -9.52 31.87
CA SER A 437 -1.57 -10.69 31.20
C SER A 437 -1.31 -11.88 32.13
N ILE A 438 -1.11 -11.61 33.43
CA ILE A 438 -0.78 -12.61 34.44
C ILE A 438 -2.05 -13.23 35.04
N GLU A 439 -3.15 -12.48 35.16
CA GLU A 439 -4.44 -12.99 35.69
C GLU A 439 -5.11 -14.05 34.80
N TYR A 440 -4.87 -14.02 33.50
CA TYR A 440 -5.50 -14.95 32.54
C TYR A 440 -4.77 -16.29 32.35
N SER A 441 -3.66 -16.57 33.05
CA SER A 441 -2.97 -17.87 32.95
C SER A 441 -2.23 -18.28 34.24
N PRO A 442 -2.76 -19.21 35.06
CA PRO A 442 -1.94 -19.94 36.01
C PRO A 442 -0.90 -20.78 35.24
N ALA A 443 0.36 -20.73 35.70
CA ALA A 443 1.56 -21.20 35.01
C ALA A 443 1.66 -22.73 34.71
N SER A 444 0.56 -23.49 34.75
CA SER A 444 0.56 -24.96 34.69
C SER A 444 0.15 -25.58 33.35
N GLU A 445 -0.26 -24.81 32.34
CA GLU A 445 -0.71 -25.35 31.02
C GLU A 445 0.24 -25.01 29.84
N LEU A 446 1.49 -24.65 30.10
CA LEU A 446 2.48 -24.30 29.07
C LEU A 446 3.16 -25.51 28.39
N ASN A 447 2.63 -26.72 28.56
CA ASN A 447 3.12 -27.92 27.89
C ASN A 447 2.02 -28.54 27.04
N CYS A 448 2.26 -28.53 25.73
CA CYS A 448 1.56 -29.21 24.63
C CYS A 448 0.65 -28.31 23.77
N CYS A 449 0.99 -28.25 22.47
CA CYS A 449 0.21 -27.70 21.35
C CYS A 449 0.03 -26.17 21.33
N PHE A 450 0.99 -25.46 20.72
CA PHE A 450 0.79 -24.07 20.27
C PHE A 450 -0.17 -24.04 19.08
N SER A 451 -1.47 -24.06 19.36
CA SER A 451 -2.55 -23.85 18.40
C SER A 451 -3.58 -22.83 18.90
N SER A 452 -3.16 -21.80 19.64
CA SER A 452 -4.10 -20.77 20.09
C SER A 452 -3.64 -19.35 19.74
N VAL A 453 -4.59 -18.60 19.19
CA VAL A 453 -4.59 -17.18 18.80
C VAL A 453 -4.17 -16.21 19.93
N PHE A 454 -3.94 -16.73 21.14
CA PHE A 454 -3.65 -15.97 22.35
C PHE A 454 -2.15 -15.68 22.56
N ALA A 455 -1.24 -16.56 22.12
CA ALA A 455 0.20 -16.33 22.22
C ALA A 455 0.67 -15.17 21.31
N ASP A 456 -0.06 -14.91 20.22
CA ASP A 456 0.25 -13.84 19.27
C ASP A 456 0.02 -12.44 19.85
N LYS A 457 -1.00 -12.27 20.71
CA LYS A 457 -1.39 -10.95 21.27
C LYS A 457 -0.36 -10.37 22.23
N LEU A 458 0.22 -11.19 23.11
CA LEU A 458 1.25 -10.72 24.06
C LEU A 458 2.57 -10.38 23.36
N VAL A 459 2.96 -11.19 22.38
CA VAL A 459 4.19 -10.98 21.60
C VAL A 459 4.09 -9.71 20.76
N LEU A 460 2.93 -9.42 20.16
CA LEU A 460 2.68 -8.17 19.39
C LEU A 460 2.71 -6.91 20.26
N ILE A 461 2.18 -6.96 21.48
CA ILE A 461 2.21 -5.84 22.44
C ILE A 461 3.64 -5.58 22.94
N LEU A 462 4.36 -6.66 23.27
CA LEU A 462 5.77 -6.59 23.65
C LEU A 462 6.65 -6.08 22.50
N PHE A 463 6.35 -6.47 21.24
CA PHE A 463 7.05 -5.98 20.05
C PHE A 463 6.81 -4.49 19.79
N ALA A 464 5.58 -4.01 19.94
CA ALA A 464 5.23 -2.60 19.71
C ALA A 464 5.86 -1.65 20.76
N LEU A 465 6.08 -2.13 21.99
CA LEU A 465 6.72 -1.37 23.08
C LEU A 465 8.27 -1.33 22.99
N LEU A 466 8.90 -2.16 22.15
CA LEU A 466 10.37 -2.31 22.02
C LEU A 466 11.04 -1.25 21.11
N ASN A 467 10.35 -0.13 20.86
CA ASN A 467 10.61 0.75 19.71
C ASN A 467 11.82 1.67 19.79
N ASP A 468 12.87 1.30 20.53
CA ASP A 468 14.14 2.03 20.51
C ASP A 468 15.38 1.14 20.33
N LYS A 469 15.22 -0.20 20.22
CA LYS A 469 16.39 -1.10 20.08
C LYS A 469 16.29 -2.22 19.04
N LEU A 470 15.12 -2.51 18.47
CA LEU A 470 14.93 -3.68 17.59
C LEU A 470 14.69 -3.39 16.10
N SER A 471 14.52 -2.14 15.67
CA SER A 471 14.44 -1.77 14.24
C SER A 471 13.47 -2.60 13.36
N VAL A 472 12.32 -3.05 13.88
CA VAL A 472 11.29 -3.75 13.11
C VAL A 472 9.94 -3.07 13.35
N ASP A 473 9.28 -2.60 12.30
CA ASP A 473 7.97 -1.94 12.37
C ASP A 473 6.84 -2.98 12.56
N PRO A 474 6.08 -2.92 13.68
CA PRO A 474 4.92 -3.78 13.94
C PRO A 474 3.85 -3.79 12.84
N ASN A 475 3.77 -2.73 12.01
CA ASN A 475 2.84 -2.67 10.88
C ASN A 475 3.09 -3.78 9.83
N ILE A 476 4.30 -4.34 9.79
CA ILE A 476 4.67 -5.42 8.85
C ILE A 476 3.83 -6.68 9.09
N LEU A 477 3.51 -7.02 10.35
CA LEU A 477 2.70 -8.20 10.69
C LEU A 477 1.27 -8.10 10.12
N VAL A 478 0.69 -6.91 10.20
CA VAL A 478 -0.65 -6.63 9.67
C VAL A 478 -0.63 -6.56 8.14
N GLN A 479 0.39 -5.96 7.55
CA GLN A 479 0.56 -5.91 6.09
C GLN A 479 0.69 -7.31 5.48
N VAL A 480 1.40 -8.22 6.14
CA VAL A 480 1.49 -9.63 5.73
C VAL A 480 0.13 -10.32 5.86
N ASN A 481 -0.59 -10.08 6.96
CA ASN A 481 -1.90 -10.68 7.16
C ASN A 481 -2.97 -10.17 6.16
N LEU A 482 -2.96 -8.89 5.79
CA LEU A 482 -3.84 -8.32 4.76
C LEU A 482 -3.62 -8.94 3.37
N LYS A 483 -2.43 -9.49 3.08
CA LYS A 483 -2.15 -10.21 1.83
C LYS A 483 -2.56 -11.68 1.88
N VAL A 484 -2.42 -12.31 3.05
CA VAL A 484 -2.60 -13.77 3.21
C VAL A 484 -4.01 -14.16 3.71
N HIS A 485 -4.79 -13.19 4.23
CA HIS A 485 -6.17 -13.35 4.72
C HIS A 485 -6.36 -14.52 5.73
N ARG A 486 -5.35 -14.80 6.57
CA ARG A 486 -5.39 -15.93 7.50
C ARG A 486 -6.02 -15.59 8.85
N VAL A 487 -5.91 -14.34 9.28
CA VAL A 487 -6.44 -13.86 10.56
C VAL A 487 -7.32 -12.65 10.29
N GLU A 488 -8.53 -12.60 10.83
CA GLU A 488 -9.36 -11.40 10.67
C GLU A 488 -8.73 -10.22 11.42
N TYR A 489 -8.79 -9.02 10.86
CA TYR A 489 -8.18 -7.81 11.43
C TYR A 489 -8.59 -7.55 12.89
N ASN A 490 -9.83 -7.92 13.26
CA ASN A 490 -10.37 -7.77 14.61
C ASN A 490 -9.63 -8.59 15.67
N HIS A 491 -8.93 -9.66 15.28
CA HIS A 491 -8.15 -10.46 16.20
C HIS A 491 -6.88 -9.75 16.69
N PHE A 492 -6.45 -8.66 16.03
CA PHE A 492 -5.31 -7.86 16.48
C PHE A 492 -5.68 -6.84 17.56
N TYR A 493 -6.96 -6.58 17.77
CA TYR A 493 -7.42 -5.66 18.81
C TYR A 493 -7.13 -6.16 20.21
N ILE A 494 -6.79 -5.22 21.09
CA ILE A 494 -6.79 -5.41 22.54
C ILE A 494 -8.14 -4.92 23.08
N PRO A 495 -9.03 -5.82 23.53
CA PRO A 495 -10.38 -5.44 23.96
C PRO A 495 -10.41 -4.46 25.13
N ASP A 496 -9.47 -4.54 26.08
CA ASP A 496 -9.45 -3.71 27.30
C ASP A 496 -8.46 -2.53 27.25
N ILE A 497 -7.95 -2.16 26.06
CA ILE A 497 -6.93 -1.10 25.94
C ILE A 497 -7.38 0.24 26.55
N SER A 498 -8.66 0.59 26.40
CA SER A 498 -9.25 1.83 26.95
C SER A 498 -9.30 1.87 28.47
N ARG A 499 -9.17 0.74 29.18
CA ARG A 499 -9.08 0.69 30.64
C ARG A 499 -7.64 0.74 31.14
N LEU A 500 -6.71 0.37 30.27
CA LEU A 500 -5.31 0.16 30.59
C LEU A 500 -4.47 1.41 30.31
N VAL A 501 -4.83 2.19 29.29
CA VAL A 501 -4.10 3.38 28.85
C VAL A 501 -5.06 4.54 28.65
N ASP A 502 -4.62 5.74 29.02
CA ASP A 502 -5.32 6.98 28.67
C ASP A 502 -5.07 7.30 27.19
N ILE A 503 -6.05 6.94 26.36
CA ILE A 503 -6.00 7.11 24.91
C ILE A 503 -5.98 8.59 24.52
N GLN A 504 -6.61 9.47 25.31
CA GLN A 504 -6.66 10.90 25.02
C GLN A 504 -5.26 11.51 25.16
N GLU A 505 -4.56 11.18 26.24
CA GLU A 505 -3.18 11.64 26.46
C GLU A 505 -2.20 11.08 25.43
N ASP A 506 -2.35 9.80 25.05
CA ASP A 506 -1.53 9.16 24.01
C ASP A 506 -1.72 9.82 22.64
N TYR A 507 -2.96 10.12 22.27
CA TYR A 507 -3.26 10.84 21.04
C TYR A 507 -2.67 12.25 21.03
N LEU A 508 -2.78 13.00 22.13
CA LEU A 508 -2.21 14.35 22.22
C LEU A 508 -0.68 14.33 22.05
N LYS A 509 0.01 13.33 22.62
CA LYS A 509 1.46 13.14 22.42
C LYS A 509 1.80 12.84 20.96
N TRP A 510 1.01 11.98 20.32
CA TRP A 510 1.19 11.64 18.90
C TRP A 510 0.91 12.83 17.98
N PHE A 511 -0.18 13.57 18.21
CA PHE A 511 -0.60 14.74 17.43
C PHE A 511 0.39 15.90 17.54
N LEU A 512 0.90 16.19 18.73
CA LEU A 512 1.79 17.34 18.96
C LEU A 512 3.24 17.12 18.51
N ARG A 513 3.65 15.87 18.21
CA ARG A 513 5.04 15.44 17.86
C ARG A 513 6.14 16.19 18.64
N LYS A 514 5.84 16.59 19.88
CA LYS A 514 6.71 17.25 20.86
C LYS A 514 6.64 16.44 22.14
N ALA A 515 7.23 15.26 22.09
CA ALA A 515 7.64 14.53 23.27
C ALA A 515 8.92 13.79 22.91
N ASP A 516 9.84 13.76 23.87
CA ASP A 516 11.23 13.32 23.78
C ASP A 516 11.52 12.19 22.78
N ILE A 517 12.73 12.25 22.23
CA ILE A 517 13.41 11.10 21.61
C ILE A 517 13.37 9.95 22.64
N GLY A 518 12.40 9.05 22.49
CA GLY A 518 12.18 7.90 23.39
C GLY A 518 10.75 7.64 23.88
N SER A 519 9.73 8.46 23.58
CA SER A 519 8.33 8.15 23.97
C SER A 519 7.57 7.38 22.89
N VAL A 520 7.20 6.13 23.15
CA VAL A 520 6.34 5.31 22.28
C VAL A 520 4.87 5.70 22.47
N THR A 521 4.18 6.05 21.39
CA THR A 521 2.72 6.31 21.38
C THR A 521 1.97 5.17 20.72
N LEU A 522 0.90 4.68 21.33
CA LEU A 522 0.08 3.58 20.80
C LEU A 522 -0.70 3.98 19.54
N CYS A 523 -1.01 5.26 19.37
CA CYS A 523 -1.64 5.81 18.15
C CYS A 523 -0.80 5.61 16.88
N ALA A 524 0.51 5.32 17.01
CA ALA A 524 1.36 4.93 15.87
C ALA A 524 1.06 3.51 15.35
N TYR A 525 0.27 2.73 16.08
CA TYR A 525 -0.09 1.33 15.77
C TYR A 525 -1.62 1.13 15.79
N PRO A 526 -2.33 1.58 14.74
CA PRO A 526 -3.80 1.63 14.76
C PRO A 526 -4.47 0.25 14.86
N PHE A 527 -3.78 -0.81 14.46
CA PHE A 527 -4.32 -2.18 14.48
C PHE A 527 -4.51 -2.76 15.89
N ILE A 528 -3.86 -2.16 16.90
CA ILE A 528 -3.97 -2.58 18.31
C ILE A 528 -5.23 -2.00 18.95
N LEU A 529 -5.62 -0.80 18.49
CA LEU A 529 -6.77 -0.06 18.99
C LEU A 529 -8.06 -0.72 18.50
N ASN A 530 -8.93 -1.09 19.43
CA ASN A 530 -10.28 -1.53 19.10
C ASN A 530 -11.14 -0.33 18.61
N ALA A 531 -12.32 -0.63 18.06
CA ALA A 531 -13.22 0.40 17.55
C ALA A 531 -13.61 1.47 18.60
N GLN A 532 -13.78 1.06 19.87
CA GLN A 532 -14.08 1.98 20.98
C GLN A 532 -12.93 2.96 21.22
N ALA A 533 -11.69 2.45 21.29
CA ALA A 533 -10.50 3.26 21.49
C ALA A 533 -10.31 4.27 20.36
N LYS A 534 -10.43 3.84 19.10
CA LYS A 534 -10.33 4.74 17.94
C LYS A 534 -11.42 5.82 17.95
N THR A 535 -12.61 5.50 18.42
CA THR A 535 -13.67 6.51 18.59
C THR A 535 -13.28 7.57 19.62
N THR A 536 -12.70 7.15 20.75
CA THR A 536 -12.15 8.09 21.74
C THR A 536 -11.06 8.97 21.13
N VAL A 537 -10.18 8.41 20.28
CA VAL A 537 -9.16 9.19 19.55
C VAL A 537 -9.82 10.27 18.68
N LEU A 538 -10.83 9.91 17.89
CA LEU A 538 -11.53 10.87 17.01
C LEU A 538 -12.30 11.94 17.79
N GLN A 539 -12.95 11.57 18.89
CA GLN A 539 -13.62 12.53 19.76
C GLN A 539 -12.62 13.51 20.37
N THR A 540 -11.45 13.01 20.77
CA THR A 540 -10.37 13.85 21.29
C THR A 540 -9.83 14.80 20.21
N ASP A 541 -9.66 14.33 18.96
CA ASP A 541 -9.33 15.21 17.83
C ASP A 541 -10.41 16.26 17.60
N ALA A 542 -11.68 15.87 17.53
CA ALA A 542 -12.79 16.79 17.31
C ALA A 542 -12.83 17.89 18.40
N GLU A 543 -12.73 17.51 19.67
CA GLU A 543 -12.66 18.45 20.80
C GLU A 543 -11.44 19.37 20.70
N LEU A 544 -10.27 18.84 20.35
CA LEU A 544 -9.03 19.61 20.19
C LEU A 544 -9.15 20.62 19.04
N GLN A 545 -9.65 20.19 17.87
CA GLN A 545 -9.87 21.05 16.71
C GLN A 545 -10.88 22.16 17.03
N MET A 546 -11.96 21.83 17.74
CA MET A 546 -12.96 22.80 18.22
C MET A 546 -12.33 23.83 19.15
N GLN A 547 -11.54 23.39 20.15
CA GLN A 547 -10.85 24.29 21.07
C GLN A 547 -9.84 25.20 20.35
N MET A 548 -9.09 24.67 19.39
CA MET A 548 -8.16 25.45 18.57
C MET A 548 -8.88 26.51 17.72
N ALA A 549 -10.02 26.16 17.13
CA ALA A 549 -10.84 27.09 16.34
C ALA A 549 -11.45 28.20 17.22
N VAL A 550 -11.94 27.87 18.42
CA VAL A 550 -12.45 28.83 19.41
C VAL A 550 -11.33 29.76 19.89
N SER A 551 -10.16 29.21 20.23
CA SER A 551 -9.00 29.98 20.67
C SER A 551 -8.53 30.94 19.58
N GLY A 552 -8.49 30.49 18.32
CA GLY A 552 -8.17 31.35 17.17
C GLY A 552 -9.18 32.49 16.97
N ALA A 553 -10.48 32.22 17.11
CA ALA A 553 -11.52 33.24 17.04
C ALA A 553 -11.41 34.25 18.20
N ASN A 554 -11.15 33.78 19.42
CA ASN A 554 -10.95 34.65 20.58
C ASN A 554 -9.71 35.53 20.44
N LEU A 555 -8.60 34.98 19.94
CA LEU A 555 -7.37 35.73 19.70
C LEU A 555 -7.56 36.79 18.61
N HIS A 556 -8.28 36.45 17.53
CA HIS A 556 -8.71 37.43 16.53
C HIS A 556 -9.58 38.53 17.13
N ASN A 557 -10.54 38.19 17.99
CA ASN A 557 -11.40 39.19 18.66
C ASN A 557 -10.62 40.13 19.57
N VAL A 558 -9.66 39.59 20.33
CA VAL A 558 -8.74 40.41 21.13
C VAL A 558 -7.92 41.32 20.23
N PHE A 559 -7.42 40.82 19.10
CA PHE A 559 -6.69 41.62 18.12
C PHE A 559 -7.58 42.75 17.54
N MET A 560 -8.82 42.45 17.12
CA MET A 560 -9.75 43.46 16.59
C MET A 560 -10.15 44.50 17.64
N LEU A 561 -10.25 44.09 18.91
CA LEU A 561 -10.42 45.02 20.02
C LEU A 561 -9.20 45.93 20.18
N LEU A 562 -7.98 45.40 20.03
CA LEU A 562 -6.74 46.19 20.10
C LEU A 562 -6.55 47.11 18.88
N THR A 563 -7.04 46.74 17.70
CA THR A 563 -7.00 47.57 16.48
C THR A 563 -8.19 48.53 16.34
N MET A 564 -9.09 48.58 17.32
CA MET A 564 -10.29 49.44 17.36
C MET A 564 -11.31 49.15 16.24
N GLU A 565 -11.40 47.89 15.79
CA GLU A 565 -12.38 47.44 14.79
C GLU A 565 -13.32 46.34 15.36
N PRO A 566 -14.10 46.63 16.42
CA PRO A 566 -14.87 45.61 17.14
C PRO A 566 -16.01 44.98 16.32
N LEU A 567 -16.43 45.62 15.22
CA LEU A 567 -17.48 45.12 14.33
C LEU A 567 -17.03 43.90 13.50
N LEU A 568 -15.72 43.64 13.40
CA LEU A 568 -15.14 42.51 12.67
C LEU A 568 -14.80 41.32 13.60
N ALA A 569 -15.36 41.31 14.82
CA ALA A 569 -15.24 40.18 15.73
C ALA A 569 -15.92 38.93 15.15
N ARG A 570 -15.25 37.78 15.30
CA ARG A 570 -15.73 36.47 14.89
C ARG A 570 -16.45 35.78 16.04
N ASN A 571 -17.56 35.11 15.74
CA ASN A 571 -18.26 34.28 16.72
C ASN A 571 -17.40 33.04 17.07
N PRO A 572 -17.21 32.69 18.36
CA PRO A 572 -16.50 31.47 18.76
C PRO A 572 -17.28 30.18 18.42
N PHE A 573 -18.59 30.26 18.19
CA PHE A 573 -19.43 29.13 17.80
C PHE A 573 -19.74 29.15 16.30
N LEU A 574 -19.98 27.97 15.73
CA LEU A 574 -20.63 27.82 14.43
C LEU A 574 -22.14 27.84 14.67
N VAL A 575 -22.79 28.97 14.41
CA VAL A 575 -24.22 29.13 14.69
C VAL A 575 -24.99 29.01 13.38
N LEU A 576 -25.90 28.04 13.30
CA LEU A 576 -26.77 27.86 12.16
C LEU A 576 -28.19 28.30 12.52
N HIS A 577 -28.69 29.29 11.80
CA HIS A 577 -30.08 29.75 11.87
C HIS A 577 -30.89 29.08 10.77
N VAL A 578 -31.85 28.25 11.15
CA VAL A 578 -32.60 27.43 10.20
C VAL A 578 -34.09 27.45 10.52
N ARG A 579 -34.93 27.38 9.48
CA ARG A 579 -36.38 27.23 9.61
C ARG A 579 -36.78 25.82 9.24
N ARG A 580 -37.70 25.21 10.01
CA ARG A 580 -38.18 23.84 9.77
C ARG A 580 -38.69 23.61 8.34
N ASN A 581 -39.39 24.59 7.77
CA ASN A 581 -40.00 24.48 6.44
C ASN A 581 -39.01 24.67 5.28
N LEU A 582 -37.78 25.12 5.55
CA LEU A 582 -36.79 25.50 4.54
C LEU A 582 -35.38 25.01 4.92
N LEU A 583 -35.32 23.87 5.61
CA LEU A 583 -34.14 23.36 6.30
C LEU A 583 -32.92 23.26 5.38
N VAL A 584 -33.10 22.62 4.23
CA VAL A 584 -32.05 22.41 3.22
C VAL A 584 -31.50 23.73 2.67
N SER A 585 -32.40 24.65 2.30
CA SER A 585 -32.00 25.92 1.68
C SER A 585 -31.31 26.88 2.66
N ASP A 586 -31.76 26.92 3.91
CA ASP A 586 -31.12 27.74 4.95
C ASP A 586 -29.78 27.11 5.35
N ALA A 587 -29.69 25.79 5.50
CA ALA A 587 -28.42 25.10 5.75
C ALA A 587 -27.38 25.35 4.65
N LEU A 588 -27.80 25.29 3.38
CA LEU A 588 -26.94 25.63 2.23
C LEU A 588 -26.40 27.06 2.31
N ARG A 589 -27.28 28.03 2.58
CA ARG A 589 -26.90 29.45 2.66
C ARG A 589 -25.93 29.71 3.80
N GLU A 590 -26.19 29.15 4.98
CA GLU A 590 -25.33 29.38 6.14
C GLU A 590 -23.97 28.68 5.98
N LEU A 591 -23.94 27.42 5.56
CA LEU A 591 -22.69 26.64 5.50
C LEU A 591 -21.75 27.04 4.37
N THR A 592 -22.26 27.63 3.28
CA THR A 592 -21.41 28.13 2.18
C THR A 592 -20.66 29.41 2.54
N VAL A 593 -21.12 30.16 3.55
CA VAL A 593 -20.47 31.41 4.00
C VAL A 593 -19.25 31.14 4.89
N TYR A 594 -19.19 29.98 5.56
CA TYR A 594 -18.14 29.68 6.52
C TYR A 594 -16.85 29.14 5.86
N ASN A 595 -15.71 29.59 6.40
CA ASN A 595 -14.40 29.06 6.01
C ASN A 595 -14.10 27.74 6.73
N ASP A 596 -13.11 27.00 6.26
CA ASP A 596 -12.71 25.67 6.76
C ASP A 596 -12.45 25.66 8.28
N VAL A 597 -11.84 26.71 8.82
CA VAL A 597 -11.55 26.83 10.25
C VAL A 597 -12.82 27.09 11.07
N ASP A 598 -13.79 27.80 10.50
CA ASP A 598 -15.03 28.13 11.19
C ASP A 598 -15.98 26.93 11.26
N LEU A 599 -15.94 26.02 10.27
CA LEU A 599 -16.71 24.77 10.28
C LEU A 599 -16.27 23.80 11.39
N LYS A 600 -15.05 23.96 11.92
CA LYS A 600 -14.53 23.16 13.02
C LYS A 600 -14.88 23.72 14.39
N LYS A 601 -15.62 24.84 14.49
CA LYS A 601 -16.09 25.38 15.77
C LYS A 601 -17.23 24.53 16.34
N PRO A 602 -17.48 24.58 17.66
CA PRO A 602 -18.63 23.92 18.25
C PRO A 602 -19.92 24.39 17.58
N LEU A 603 -20.71 23.42 17.09
CA LEU A 603 -21.96 23.67 16.38
C LEU A 603 -23.06 24.05 17.37
N LYS A 604 -23.85 25.06 17.00
CA LYS A 604 -25.06 25.45 17.69
C LYS A 604 -26.16 25.66 16.67
N VAL A 605 -27.23 24.88 16.77
CA VAL A 605 -28.37 25.01 15.86
C VAL A 605 -29.49 25.79 16.56
N ILE A 606 -30.05 26.76 15.84
CA ILE A 606 -31.16 27.59 16.31
C ILE A 606 -32.29 27.49 15.28
N PHE A 607 -33.43 26.94 15.71
CA PHE A 607 -34.66 27.01 14.94
C PHE A 607 -35.32 28.36 15.16
N ASP A 608 -35.50 29.13 14.08
CA ASP A 608 -36.05 30.47 14.16
C ASP A 608 -37.48 30.44 14.72
N GLY A 609 -37.70 31.15 15.84
CA GLY A 609 -38.99 31.22 16.53
C GLY A 609 -39.17 30.23 17.68
N GLU A 610 -38.16 29.42 18.01
CA GLU A 610 -38.19 28.46 19.13
C GLU A 610 -37.24 28.86 20.26
N GLU A 611 -37.74 28.95 21.50
CA GLU A 611 -36.91 29.17 22.70
C GLU A 611 -36.32 27.83 23.17
N ALA A 612 -35.36 27.29 22.43
CA ALA A 612 -34.64 26.07 22.81
C ALA A 612 -33.19 26.39 23.22
N VAL A 613 -32.75 25.81 24.36
CA VAL A 613 -31.34 25.79 24.75
C VAL A 613 -30.71 24.54 24.17
N ASP A 614 -29.81 24.71 23.20
CA ASP A 614 -29.11 23.60 22.56
C ASP A 614 -28.16 22.90 23.56
N ALA A 615 -28.64 21.79 24.14
CA ALA A 615 -27.86 20.85 24.94
C ALA A 615 -27.55 19.57 24.15
N GLY A 616 -27.52 19.63 22.81
CA GLY A 616 -27.24 18.52 21.89
C GLY A 616 -28.47 17.89 21.24
N GLY A 617 -29.66 18.01 21.85
CA GLY A 617 -30.90 17.46 21.30
C GLY A 617 -31.35 18.16 20.00
N VAL A 618 -31.23 19.49 19.94
CA VAL A 618 -31.59 20.31 18.77
C VAL A 618 -30.64 20.03 17.60
N THR A 619 -29.34 19.91 17.90
CA THR A 619 -28.33 19.53 16.90
C THR A 619 -28.54 18.12 16.35
N LYS A 620 -28.89 17.14 17.19
CA LYS A 620 -29.25 15.78 16.75
C LYS A 620 -30.47 15.79 15.82
N GLU A 621 -31.51 16.53 16.20
CA GLU A 621 -32.73 16.70 15.40
C GLU A 621 -32.44 17.29 14.03
N PHE A 622 -31.61 18.34 13.98
CA PHE A 622 -31.19 18.99 12.74
C PHE A 622 -30.53 18.00 11.77
N PHE A 623 -29.57 17.20 12.24
CA PHE A 623 -28.90 16.21 11.37
C PHE A 623 -29.87 15.15 10.85
N LEU A 624 -30.75 14.62 11.70
CA LEU A 624 -31.71 13.60 11.30
C LEU A 624 -32.71 14.11 10.25
N LEU A 625 -33.26 15.31 10.44
CA LEU A 625 -34.21 15.90 9.50
C LEU A 625 -33.52 16.26 8.17
N LEU A 626 -32.36 16.91 8.24
CA LEU A 626 -31.66 17.38 7.05
C LEU A 626 -31.16 16.22 6.19
N LEU A 627 -30.57 15.18 6.79
CA LEU A 627 -30.07 14.04 6.03
C LEU A 627 -31.20 13.17 5.49
N LYS A 628 -32.31 13.03 6.21
CA LYS A 628 -33.51 12.36 5.70
C LYS A 628 -34.05 13.07 4.45
N GLU A 629 -34.09 14.40 4.46
CA GLU A 629 -34.56 15.19 3.31
C GLU A 629 -33.54 15.13 2.15
N LEU A 630 -32.25 15.32 2.40
CA LEU A 630 -31.21 15.31 1.37
C LEU A 630 -30.98 13.95 0.70
N MET A 631 -31.27 12.86 1.40
CA MET A 631 -31.12 11.50 0.89
C MET A 631 -32.37 10.98 0.18
N ASP A 632 -33.45 11.77 0.12
CA ASP A 632 -34.66 11.39 -0.58
C ASP A 632 -34.38 11.25 -2.10
N PRO A 633 -34.67 10.07 -2.70
CA PRO A 633 -34.48 9.85 -4.13
C PRO A 633 -35.21 10.86 -5.03
N ILE A 634 -36.24 11.56 -4.53
CA ILE A 634 -36.98 12.61 -5.26
C ILE A 634 -36.04 13.73 -5.74
N TYR A 635 -34.96 14.03 -5.01
CA TYR A 635 -33.98 15.04 -5.41
C TYR A 635 -33.07 14.57 -6.57
N GLY A 636 -33.08 13.28 -6.91
CA GLY A 636 -32.31 12.74 -8.03
C GLY A 636 -30.78 12.75 -7.82
N MET A 637 -30.32 13.03 -6.60
CA MET A 637 -28.89 13.04 -6.27
C MET A 637 -28.33 11.62 -6.12
N PHE A 638 -29.15 10.69 -5.61
CA PHE A 638 -28.80 9.30 -5.37
C PHE A 638 -29.81 8.37 -6.02
N THR A 639 -29.31 7.26 -6.54
CA THR A 639 -30.11 6.14 -7.06
C THR A 639 -30.25 5.09 -5.96
N GLN A 640 -31.48 4.66 -5.68
CA GLN A 640 -31.75 3.57 -4.75
C GLN A 640 -31.73 2.22 -5.48
N TYR A 641 -30.93 1.29 -4.96
CA TYR A 641 -30.86 -0.09 -5.46
C TYR A 641 -31.86 -0.94 -4.68
N SER A 642 -32.93 -1.41 -5.34
CA SER A 642 -34.03 -2.12 -4.70
C SER A 642 -33.65 -3.47 -4.07
N GLU A 643 -32.57 -4.10 -4.55
CA GLU A 643 -32.11 -5.39 -4.02
C GLU A 643 -31.36 -5.25 -2.70
N SER A 644 -30.53 -4.22 -2.56
CA SER A 644 -29.69 -3.96 -1.39
C SER A 644 -30.27 -2.91 -0.44
N ASN A 645 -31.28 -2.15 -0.88
CA ASN A 645 -31.80 -0.95 -0.24
C ASN A 645 -30.72 0.11 0.05
N LEU A 646 -29.64 0.10 -0.74
CA LEU A 646 -28.55 1.06 -0.63
C LEU A 646 -28.72 2.20 -1.63
N LEU A 647 -28.15 3.35 -1.28
CA LEU A 647 -28.07 4.54 -2.10
C LEU A 647 -26.67 4.64 -2.72
N TRP A 648 -26.61 5.06 -3.99
CA TRP A 648 -25.35 5.39 -4.66
C TRP A 648 -25.51 6.66 -5.49
N PHE A 649 -24.41 7.35 -5.79
CA PHE A 649 -24.43 8.57 -6.60
C PHE A 649 -25.09 8.32 -7.96
N SER A 650 -26.00 9.21 -8.35
CA SER A 650 -26.67 9.11 -9.65
C SER A 650 -25.76 9.60 -10.78
N ASP A 651 -25.66 8.80 -11.85
CA ASP A 651 -24.96 9.14 -13.09
C ASP A 651 -25.71 10.21 -13.91
N LYS A 652 -27.01 10.40 -13.63
CA LYS A 652 -27.92 11.32 -14.34
C LYS A 652 -28.49 12.39 -13.40
N CYS A 653 -27.60 13.09 -12.70
CA CYS A 653 -27.99 14.16 -11.79
C CYS A 653 -28.10 15.51 -12.52
N PHE A 654 -29.21 16.23 -12.30
CA PHE A 654 -29.41 17.61 -12.79
C PHE A 654 -29.17 18.67 -11.70
N VAL A 655 -28.75 18.25 -10.51
CA VAL A 655 -28.50 19.11 -9.35
C VAL A 655 -27.05 19.65 -9.39
N GLU A 656 -26.85 20.89 -8.95
CA GLU A 656 -25.53 21.54 -8.92
C GLU A 656 -24.55 20.81 -7.98
N HIS A 657 -23.26 20.81 -8.32
CA HIS A 657 -22.18 20.16 -7.55
C HIS A 657 -22.10 20.61 -6.08
N ASN A 658 -22.57 21.82 -5.77
CA ASN A 658 -22.61 22.39 -4.42
C ASN A 658 -23.41 21.54 -3.42
N TRP A 659 -24.41 20.80 -3.90
CA TRP A 659 -25.25 19.96 -3.05
C TRP A 659 -24.51 18.72 -2.54
N PHE A 660 -23.72 18.06 -3.40
CA PHE A 660 -22.87 16.95 -2.98
C PHE A 660 -21.80 17.41 -1.99
N HIS A 661 -21.23 18.59 -2.21
CA HIS A 661 -20.29 19.22 -1.28
C HIS A 661 -20.92 19.47 0.10
N LEU A 662 -22.16 19.96 0.14
CA LEU A 662 -22.90 20.14 1.39
C LEU A 662 -23.08 18.83 2.16
N ILE A 663 -23.54 17.78 1.49
CA ILE A 663 -23.76 16.48 2.15
C ILE A 663 -22.45 15.97 2.76
N GLY A 664 -21.33 16.15 2.06
CA GLY A 664 -20.00 15.87 2.59
C GLY A 664 -19.71 16.63 3.89
N ILE A 665 -19.93 17.96 3.91
CA ILE A 665 -19.76 18.80 5.11
C ILE A 665 -20.66 18.34 6.25
N ILE A 666 -21.93 18.07 5.98
CA ILE A 666 -22.91 17.63 6.97
C ILE A 666 -22.51 16.28 7.58
N CYS A 667 -22.06 15.33 6.75
CA CYS A 667 -21.56 14.03 7.23
C CYS A 667 -20.32 14.21 8.12
N GLY A 668 -19.39 15.09 7.75
CA GLY A 668 -18.23 15.41 8.58
C GLY A 668 -18.60 16.09 9.91
N LEU A 669 -19.57 17.02 9.88
CA LEU A 669 -20.08 17.68 11.07
C LEU A 669 -20.80 16.70 12.01
N ALA A 670 -21.57 15.75 11.48
CA ALA A 670 -22.24 14.72 12.28
C ALA A 670 -21.21 13.88 13.07
N ILE A 671 -20.11 13.48 12.42
CA ILE A 671 -19.00 12.74 13.06
C ILE A 671 -18.35 13.57 14.18
N TYR A 672 -17.97 14.81 13.89
CA TYR A 672 -17.30 15.69 14.87
C TYR A 672 -18.21 16.04 16.06
N ASN A 673 -19.54 16.04 15.87
CA ASN A 673 -20.53 16.23 16.93
C ASN A 673 -21.00 14.90 17.55
N SER A 674 -20.30 13.78 17.32
CA SER A 674 -20.65 12.45 17.85
C SER A 674 -22.12 12.04 17.62
N THR A 675 -22.69 12.47 16.50
CA THR A 675 -24.07 12.18 16.12
C THR A 675 -24.08 11.04 15.11
N VAL A 676 -24.68 9.91 15.50
CA VAL A 676 -24.89 8.78 14.59
C VAL A 676 -26.02 9.11 13.63
N VAL A 677 -25.79 8.89 12.34
CA VAL A 677 -26.79 9.10 11.30
C VAL A 677 -26.91 7.84 10.46
N ASP A 678 -28.15 7.44 10.18
CA ASP A 678 -28.45 6.31 9.33
C ASP A 678 -28.21 6.63 7.84
N LEU A 679 -26.96 6.47 7.39
CA LEU A 679 -26.58 6.61 5.99
C LEU A 679 -26.61 5.25 5.29
N HIS A 680 -27.50 5.12 4.31
CA HIS A 680 -27.68 3.90 3.53
C HIS A 680 -26.66 3.76 2.39
N PHE A 681 -25.39 4.10 2.62
CA PHE A 681 -24.32 3.96 1.61
C PHE A 681 -23.56 2.63 1.76
N PRO A 682 -23.11 2.03 0.65
CA PRO A 682 -22.25 0.84 0.67
C PRO A 682 -20.86 1.11 1.28
N LEU A 683 -20.19 0.04 1.76
CA LEU A 683 -18.82 0.11 2.33
C LEU A 683 -17.79 0.80 1.40
N VAL A 684 -17.99 0.66 0.09
CA VAL A 684 -17.12 1.25 -0.94
C VAL A 684 -17.00 2.78 -0.85
N LEU A 685 -18.01 3.49 -0.33
CA LEU A 685 -17.93 4.93 -0.11
C LEU A 685 -16.77 5.26 0.85
N TYR A 686 -16.71 4.52 1.95
CA TYR A 686 -15.71 4.67 3.00
C TYR A 686 -14.33 4.17 2.54
N LYS A 687 -14.28 3.12 1.71
CA LYS A 687 -13.05 2.71 1.04
C LYS A 687 -12.49 3.84 0.17
N LYS A 688 -13.33 4.48 -0.65
CA LYS A 688 -12.90 5.60 -1.48
C LYS A 688 -12.41 6.78 -0.65
N LEU A 689 -13.11 7.14 0.45
CA LEU A 689 -12.66 8.20 1.38
C LEU A 689 -11.28 7.92 1.99
N LEU A 690 -10.92 6.65 2.18
CA LEU A 690 -9.62 6.20 2.70
C LEU A 690 -8.61 5.83 1.60
N ASN A 691 -8.90 6.15 0.33
CA ASN A 691 -8.06 5.80 -0.84
C ASN A 691 -7.81 4.28 -1.01
N VAL A 692 -8.74 3.44 -0.55
CA VAL A 692 -8.75 1.99 -0.79
C VAL A 692 -9.51 1.69 -2.08
N SER A 693 -8.93 0.86 -2.95
CA SER A 693 -9.55 0.52 -4.24
C SER A 693 -10.80 -0.38 -4.06
N PRO A 694 -11.90 -0.12 -4.79
CA PRO A 694 -13.07 -1.00 -4.82
C PRO A 694 -12.74 -2.41 -5.32
N THR A 695 -13.43 -3.42 -4.77
CA THR A 695 -13.29 -4.83 -5.16
C THR A 695 -14.61 -5.38 -5.74
N LEU A 696 -14.58 -6.62 -6.25
CA LEU A 696 -15.79 -7.28 -6.76
C LEU A 696 -16.84 -7.49 -5.65
N ASP A 697 -16.40 -7.70 -4.40
CA ASP A 697 -17.33 -7.86 -3.27
C ASP A 697 -18.09 -6.57 -2.96
N ASP A 698 -17.50 -5.40 -3.21
CA ASP A 698 -18.19 -4.11 -3.09
C ASP A 698 -19.33 -3.98 -4.11
N LEU A 699 -19.13 -4.51 -5.33
CA LEU A 699 -20.19 -4.54 -6.34
C LEU A 699 -21.30 -5.51 -5.96
N LYS A 700 -20.98 -6.65 -5.33
CA LYS A 700 -21.99 -7.59 -4.82
C LYS A 700 -22.82 -6.99 -3.68
N GLU A 701 -22.24 -6.11 -2.88
CA GLU A 701 -22.96 -5.39 -1.82
C GLU A 701 -23.94 -4.37 -2.42
N LEU A 702 -23.49 -3.56 -3.39
CA LEU A 702 -24.32 -2.55 -4.03
C LEU A 702 -25.40 -3.18 -4.95
N SER A 703 -24.97 -4.03 -5.87
CA SER A 703 -25.77 -4.67 -6.92
C SER A 703 -25.50 -6.19 -6.94
N PRO A 704 -26.20 -6.96 -6.09
CA PRO A 704 -25.96 -8.39 -5.93
C PRO A 704 -26.04 -9.18 -7.24
N THR A 705 -27.01 -8.84 -8.10
CA THR A 705 -27.19 -9.51 -9.39
C THR A 705 -25.99 -9.29 -10.33
N GLU A 706 -25.58 -8.03 -10.57
CA GLU A 706 -24.45 -7.71 -11.46
C GLU A 706 -23.12 -8.24 -10.91
N GLY A 707 -22.89 -8.10 -9.60
CA GLY A 707 -21.68 -8.63 -8.95
C GLY A 707 -21.56 -10.15 -9.06
N ARG A 708 -22.66 -10.90 -8.96
CA ARG A 708 -22.68 -12.37 -9.16
C ARG A 708 -22.48 -12.74 -10.62
N SER A 709 -23.08 -12.01 -11.56
CA SER A 709 -22.87 -12.24 -13.00
C SER A 709 -21.41 -12.08 -13.41
N LEU A 710 -20.73 -11.04 -12.92
CA LEU A 710 -19.29 -10.85 -13.15
C LEU A 710 -18.44 -11.91 -12.46
N GLN A 711 -18.82 -12.36 -11.26
CA GLN A 711 -18.14 -13.47 -10.60
C GLN A 711 -18.27 -14.76 -11.43
N GLN A 712 -19.46 -15.06 -11.95
CA GLN A 712 -19.70 -16.22 -12.81
C GLN A 712 -18.90 -16.14 -14.12
N LEU A 713 -18.75 -14.93 -14.69
CA LEU A 713 -17.91 -14.71 -15.87
C LEU A 713 -16.41 -14.96 -15.57
N LEU A 714 -15.93 -14.56 -14.39
CA LEU A 714 -14.54 -14.81 -13.94
C LEU A 714 -14.26 -16.28 -13.64
N GLU A 715 -15.27 -17.01 -13.15
CA GLU A 715 -15.20 -18.43 -12.80
C GLU A 715 -15.53 -19.36 -13.99
N TYR A 716 -15.86 -18.80 -15.16
CA TYR A 716 -16.24 -19.58 -16.34
C TYR A 716 -15.03 -20.31 -16.95
N GLU A 717 -15.10 -21.65 -17.04
CA GLU A 717 -14.00 -22.48 -17.55
C GLU A 717 -13.98 -22.65 -19.09
N GLY A 718 -15.00 -22.18 -19.81
CA GLY A 718 -15.10 -22.29 -21.27
C GLY A 718 -14.52 -21.08 -22.04
N ASP A 719 -14.68 -21.07 -23.36
CA ASP A 719 -14.29 -19.91 -24.18
C ASP A 719 -15.31 -18.76 -24.00
N VAL A 720 -14.86 -17.70 -23.34
CA VAL A 720 -15.68 -16.53 -23.02
C VAL A 720 -16.08 -15.76 -24.29
N GLU A 721 -15.18 -15.67 -25.27
CA GLU A 721 -15.41 -14.92 -26.51
C GLU A 721 -16.46 -15.64 -27.37
N GLU A 722 -16.32 -16.96 -27.54
CA GLU A 722 -17.25 -17.76 -28.34
C GLU A 722 -18.64 -17.89 -27.68
N THR A 723 -18.68 -17.97 -26.35
CA THR A 723 -19.95 -18.22 -25.61
C THR A 723 -20.74 -16.95 -25.39
N PHE A 724 -20.08 -15.87 -24.95
CA PHE A 724 -20.79 -14.65 -24.51
C PHE A 724 -20.69 -13.51 -25.52
N CYS A 725 -19.70 -13.53 -26.44
CA CYS A 725 -19.48 -12.48 -27.44
C CYS A 725 -19.53 -11.05 -26.86
N LEU A 726 -19.11 -10.87 -25.60
CA LEU A 726 -19.13 -9.58 -24.92
C LEU A 726 -17.99 -8.70 -25.40
N ASN A 727 -18.25 -7.41 -25.52
CA ASN A 727 -17.24 -6.42 -25.86
C ASN A 727 -17.07 -5.42 -24.71
N PHE A 728 -15.94 -4.71 -24.72
CA PHE A 728 -15.62 -3.71 -23.70
C PHE A 728 -16.57 -2.50 -23.69
N ALA A 729 -17.41 -2.33 -24.72
CA ALA A 729 -18.44 -1.28 -24.73
C ALA A 729 -19.65 -1.65 -23.86
N VAL A 730 -20.03 -2.94 -23.81
CA VAL A 730 -21.07 -3.47 -22.91
C VAL A 730 -20.53 -3.61 -21.48
N MET A 731 -19.28 -4.06 -21.32
CA MET A 731 -18.62 -4.10 -20.00
C MET A 731 -18.27 -2.71 -19.47
N GLY A 732 -18.22 -1.68 -20.31
CA GLY A 732 -17.95 -0.32 -19.90
C GLY A 732 -18.95 0.15 -18.84
N THR A 733 -20.23 -0.15 -19.02
CA THR A 733 -21.30 0.17 -18.06
C THR A 733 -21.29 -0.71 -16.81
N GLU A 734 -20.74 -1.92 -16.88
CA GLU A 734 -20.74 -2.92 -15.80
C GLU A 734 -19.39 -3.08 -15.10
N SER A 735 -18.35 -2.36 -15.52
CA SER A 735 -17.02 -2.48 -14.92
C SER A 735 -16.98 -1.82 -13.54
N ILE A 736 -16.33 -2.49 -12.58
CA ILE A 736 -16.15 -2.00 -11.19
C ILE A 736 -15.56 -0.58 -11.18
N GLN A 737 -14.60 -0.32 -12.07
CA GLN A 737 -13.98 1.00 -12.19
C GLN A 737 -14.96 2.05 -12.70
N TYR A 738 -15.79 1.73 -13.70
CA TYR A 738 -16.78 2.67 -14.22
C TYR A 738 -17.89 2.96 -13.20
N VAL A 739 -18.48 1.92 -12.59
CA VAL A 739 -19.59 2.05 -11.62
C VAL A 739 -19.17 2.87 -10.39
N PHE A 740 -17.98 2.62 -9.85
CA PHE A 740 -17.54 3.29 -8.62
C PHE A 740 -16.65 4.51 -8.84
N SER A 741 -16.08 4.71 -10.02
CA SER A 741 -15.18 5.83 -10.30
C SER A 741 -15.63 6.65 -11.50
N ASP A 742 -15.57 6.12 -12.73
CA ASP A 742 -15.69 6.96 -13.92
C ASP A 742 -17.09 7.59 -14.08
N SER A 743 -18.16 6.89 -13.70
CA SER A 743 -19.55 7.38 -13.82
C SER A 743 -19.94 8.46 -12.81
N VAL A 744 -19.28 8.50 -11.66
CA VAL A 744 -19.67 9.33 -10.50
C VAL A 744 -18.52 10.21 -9.99
N GLN A 745 -17.43 10.33 -10.75
CA GLN A 745 -16.19 10.97 -10.29
C GLN A 745 -16.40 12.43 -9.86
N GLU A 746 -17.22 13.19 -10.60
CA GLU A 746 -17.47 14.60 -10.28
C GLU A 746 -18.28 14.76 -8.98
N GLN A 747 -19.36 14.00 -8.86
CA GLN A 747 -20.27 13.99 -7.70
C GLN A 747 -19.52 13.52 -6.45
N TYR A 748 -18.76 12.43 -6.58
CA TYR A 748 -17.93 11.90 -5.50
C TYR A 748 -16.83 12.89 -5.10
N SER A 749 -16.17 13.55 -6.06
CA SER A 749 -15.11 14.51 -5.73
C SER A 749 -15.65 15.71 -4.96
N ALA A 750 -16.85 16.20 -5.28
CA ALA A 750 -17.50 17.27 -4.53
C ALA A 750 -17.84 16.83 -3.10
N PHE A 751 -18.46 15.64 -2.95
CA PHE A 751 -18.76 15.05 -1.65
C PHE A 751 -17.51 14.84 -0.80
N SER A 752 -16.48 14.19 -1.35
CA SER A 752 -15.22 13.90 -0.66
C SER A 752 -14.51 15.19 -0.21
N SER A 753 -14.50 16.23 -1.06
CA SER A 753 -13.96 17.54 -0.70
C SER A 753 -14.72 18.17 0.47
N GLY A 754 -16.05 18.07 0.52
CA GLY A 754 -16.86 18.58 1.62
C GLY A 754 -16.63 17.82 2.93
N PHE A 755 -16.53 16.50 2.83
CA PHE A 755 -16.27 15.62 3.97
C PHE A 755 -14.91 15.91 4.61
N LEU A 756 -13.84 15.92 3.80
CA LEU A 756 -12.46 16.10 4.25
C LEU A 756 -12.18 17.51 4.79
N LYS A 757 -13.01 18.50 4.46
CA LYS A 757 -12.93 19.86 4.98
C LYS A 757 -13.25 19.93 6.47
N VAL A 758 -14.19 19.11 6.94
CA VAL A 758 -14.55 19.02 8.36
C VAL A 758 -13.79 17.88 9.04
N CYS A 759 -13.97 16.65 8.53
CA CYS A 759 -13.38 15.43 9.07
C CYS A 759 -12.27 14.94 8.13
N GLY A 760 -11.04 15.41 8.35
CA GLY A 760 -9.88 15.12 7.52
C GLY A 760 -8.56 15.15 8.29
N GLY A 761 -7.45 14.85 7.61
CA GLY A 761 -6.11 14.84 8.20
C GLY A 761 -5.57 13.46 8.54
N GLU A 762 -4.46 13.39 9.29
CA GLU A 762 -3.78 12.13 9.63
C GLU A 762 -4.65 11.20 10.49
N ILE A 763 -5.69 11.72 11.16
CA ILE A 763 -6.61 10.94 12.01
C ILE A 763 -7.37 9.86 11.23
N LEU A 764 -7.77 10.13 9.98
CA LEU A 764 -8.49 9.17 9.16
C LEU A 764 -7.63 7.95 8.79
N SER A 765 -6.31 8.11 8.74
CA SER A 765 -5.38 7.00 8.45
C SER A 765 -5.34 5.92 9.54
N LEU A 766 -5.88 6.21 10.73
CA LEU A 766 -5.97 5.25 11.83
C LEU A 766 -7.14 4.27 11.65
N PHE A 767 -8.08 4.57 10.75
CA PHE A 767 -9.33 3.81 10.60
C PHE A 767 -9.29 2.86 9.39
N GLN A 768 -9.93 1.70 9.56
CA GLN A 768 -10.34 0.83 8.47
C GLN A 768 -11.69 1.30 7.89
N PRO A 769 -12.02 0.96 6.63
CA PRO A 769 -13.30 1.36 6.01
C PRO A 769 -14.54 0.94 6.81
N SER A 770 -14.53 -0.28 7.37
CA SER A 770 -15.63 -0.79 8.19
C SER A 770 -15.76 -0.08 9.53
N GLU A 771 -14.64 0.33 10.14
CA GLU A 771 -14.64 1.11 11.38
C GLU A 771 -15.16 2.52 11.12
N LEU A 772 -14.72 3.16 10.02
CA LEU A 772 -15.21 4.49 9.64
C LEU A 772 -16.72 4.47 9.37
N MET A 773 -17.20 3.46 8.64
CA MET A 773 -18.63 3.25 8.43
C MET A 773 -19.39 3.09 9.75
N ALA A 774 -18.88 2.25 10.67
CA ALA A 774 -19.51 2.01 11.97
C ALA A 774 -19.53 3.25 12.87
N MET A 775 -18.63 4.22 12.69
CA MET A 775 -18.70 5.49 13.41
C MET A 775 -19.79 6.41 12.88
N VAL A 776 -20.00 6.42 11.57
CA VAL A 776 -21.00 7.28 10.93
C VAL A 776 -22.40 6.70 11.13
N VAL A 777 -22.55 5.41 10.85
CA VAL A 777 -23.82 4.68 10.80
C VAL A 777 -24.19 4.05 12.15
N GLY A 778 -23.20 3.76 13.00
CA GLY A 778 -23.40 3.03 14.26
C GLY A 778 -23.18 1.53 14.12
N ASN A 779 -23.35 0.81 15.23
CA ASN A 779 -23.12 -0.64 15.35
C ASN A 779 -24.43 -1.42 15.57
N ASN A 780 -24.38 -2.74 15.40
CA ASN A 780 -25.46 -3.72 15.59
C ASN A 780 -25.24 -4.67 16.77
N ASN A 781 -24.29 -4.37 17.66
CA ASN A 781 -23.98 -5.21 18.83
C ASN A 781 -24.89 -4.88 20.02
N TYR A 782 -26.14 -5.34 19.96
CA TYR A 782 -27.15 -5.02 20.96
C TYR A 782 -26.91 -5.72 22.31
N ASN A 783 -26.73 -4.93 23.37
CA ASN A 783 -26.76 -5.39 24.77
C ASN A 783 -27.96 -4.76 25.52
N TRP A 784 -29.11 -5.43 25.45
CA TRP A 784 -30.37 -4.93 26.00
C TRP A 784 -30.38 -4.82 27.53
N GLU A 785 -29.62 -5.67 28.23
CA GLU A 785 -29.50 -5.61 29.70
C GLU A 785 -28.74 -4.35 30.15
N GLU A 786 -27.76 -3.92 29.36
CA GLU A 786 -26.98 -2.72 29.61
C GLU A 786 -27.80 -1.45 29.35
N MET A 787 -28.72 -1.49 28.37
CA MET A 787 -29.71 -0.43 28.14
C MET A 787 -30.63 -0.27 29.36
N GLU A 788 -31.11 -1.37 29.93
CA GLU A 788 -31.94 -1.35 31.14
C GLU A 788 -31.21 -0.76 32.36
N LYS A 789 -29.93 -1.12 32.55
CA LYS A 789 -29.11 -0.61 33.65
C LYS A 789 -28.86 0.90 33.56
N ASN A 790 -28.75 1.44 32.35
CA ASN A 790 -28.48 2.87 32.12
C ASN A 790 -29.76 3.72 31.94
N ALA A 791 -30.93 3.09 32.00
CA ALA A 791 -32.20 3.79 31.91
C ALA A 791 -32.41 4.74 33.10
N SER A 792 -32.87 5.96 32.80
CA SER A 792 -33.22 6.96 33.80
C SER A 792 -34.73 7.18 33.83
N TYR A 793 -35.26 7.40 35.02
CA TYR A 793 -36.70 7.51 35.25
C TYR A 793 -37.04 8.91 35.73
N LYS A 794 -38.12 9.49 35.21
CA LYS A 794 -38.63 10.82 35.59
C LYS A 794 -40.11 10.74 35.97
N GLY A 795 -40.54 11.70 36.78
CA GLY A 795 -41.92 11.76 37.28
C GLY A 795 -42.15 10.77 38.43
N GLU A 796 -43.23 9.99 38.35
CA GLU A 796 -43.61 8.99 39.36
C GLU A 796 -42.89 7.64 39.16
N PHE A 797 -42.19 7.47 38.03
CA PHE A 797 -41.48 6.24 37.73
C PHE A 797 -40.13 6.15 38.45
N SER A 798 -39.86 4.96 38.95
CA SER A 798 -38.58 4.52 39.49
C SER A 798 -38.28 3.10 39.00
N ALA A 799 -37.03 2.66 39.09
CA ALA A 799 -36.63 1.30 38.66
C ALA A 799 -37.45 0.19 39.35
N SER A 800 -38.03 0.44 40.53
CA SER A 800 -38.86 -0.50 41.27
C SER A 800 -40.36 -0.40 40.97
N HIS A 801 -40.80 0.59 40.19
CA HIS A 801 -42.21 0.85 39.91
C HIS A 801 -42.85 -0.32 39.12
N PRO A 802 -44.09 -0.76 39.46
CA PRO A 802 -44.75 -1.90 38.82
C PRO A 802 -44.82 -1.78 37.28
N THR A 803 -45.22 -0.63 36.76
CA THR A 803 -45.32 -0.38 35.30
C THR A 803 -43.96 -0.44 34.60
N VAL A 804 -42.88 0.00 35.25
CA VAL A 804 -41.51 -0.07 34.70
C VAL A 804 -41.00 -1.51 34.65
N LYS A 805 -41.27 -2.31 35.69
CA LYS A 805 -40.94 -3.74 35.67
C LYS A 805 -41.70 -4.48 34.57
N MET A 806 -43.00 -4.22 34.45
CA MET A 806 -43.82 -4.78 33.37
C MET A 806 -43.30 -4.37 31.99
N PHE A 807 -42.85 -3.13 31.83
CA PHE A 807 -42.23 -2.66 30.59
C PHE A 807 -40.99 -3.49 30.22
N TRP A 808 -40.02 -3.63 31.14
CA TRP A 808 -38.79 -4.38 30.86
C TRP A 808 -39.04 -5.87 30.62
N GLU A 809 -39.98 -6.48 31.37
CA GLU A 809 -40.40 -7.85 31.10
C GLU A 809 -40.96 -8.02 29.69
N VAL A 810 -41.90 -7.15 29.29
CA VAL A 810 -42.48 -7.17 27.94
C VAL A 810 -41.43 -6.92 26.87
N PHE A 811 -40.53 -5.97 27.11
CA PHE A 811 -39.44 -5.64 26.18
C PHE A 811 -38.49 -6.82 25.99
N HIS A 812 -38.07 -7.50 27.07
CA HIS A 812 -37.17 -8.64 26.96
C HIS A 812 -37.80 -9.85 26.28
N GLU A 813 -39.12 -10.02 26.40
CA GLU A 813 -39.91 -11.04 25.69
C GLU A 813 -40.04 -10.78 24.19
N PHE A 814 -39.77 -9.56 23.69
CA PHE A 814 -39.86 -9.27 22.27
C PHE A 814 -38.77 -9.99 21.44
N PRO A 815 -39.11 -10.42 20.20
CA PRO A 815 -38.11 -10.91 19.26
C PRO A 815 -37.17 -9.77 18.84
N LEU A 816 -35.97 -10.12 18.36
CA LEU A 816 -34.93 -9.16 18.00
C LEU A 816 -35.43 -8.06 17.04
N GLU A 817 -36.23 -8.43 16.03
CA GLU A 817 -36.78 -7.47 15.07
C GLU A 817 -37.70 -6.43 15.73
N LYS A 818 -38.53 -6.82 16.71
CA LYS A 818 -39.34 -5.85 17.46
C LYS A 818 -38.51 -4.98 18.39
N LYS A 819 -37.41 -5.49 18.94
CA LYS A 819 -36.47 -4.69 19.74
C LYS A 819 -35.76 -3.63 18.89
N LYS A 820 -35.36 -3.98 17.66
CA LYS A 820 -34.83 -3.02 16.68
C LYS A 820 -35.86 -1.98 16.29
N GLN A 821 -37.11 -2.38 16.00
CA GLN A 821 -38.19 -1.43 15.71
C GLN A 821 -38.47 -0.50 16.90
N PHE A 822 -38.40 -1.01 18.14
CA PHE A 822 -38.51 -0.16 19.33
C PHE A 822 -37.35 0.84 19.42
N LEU A 823 -36.14 0.41 19.12
CA LEU A 823 -34.96 1.30 19.10
C LEU A 823 -35.12 2.39 18.04
N LEU A 824 -35.61 2.03 16.86
CA LEU A 824 -35.95 2.96 15.77
C LEU A 824 -37.03 3.96 16.21
N PHE A 825 -38.11 3.47 16.84
CA PHE A 825 -39.17 4.29 17.43
C PHE A 825 -38.64 5.26 18.48
N LEU A 826 -37.71 4.83 19.34
CA LEU A 826 -37.18 5.63 20.45
C LEU A 826 -36.08 6.60 20.05
N THR A 827 -35.24 6.25 19.08
CA THR A 827 -33.97 6.96 18.83
C THR A 827 -33.86 7.54 17.42
N GLY A 828 -34.74 7.11 16.50
CA GLY A 828 -34.70 7.45 15.08
C GLY A 828 -33.76 6.56 14.26
N SER A 829 -33.11 5.56 14.86
CA SER A 829 -32.27 4.58 14.16
C SER A 829 -32.38 3.21 14.82
N ASP A 830 -32.21 2.13 14.06
CA ASP A 830 -32.02 0.79 14.62
C ASP A 830 -30.56 0.54 15.03
N ARG A 831 -29.64 1.48 14.78
CA ARG A 831 -28.21 1.40 15.10
C ARG A 831 -27.90 2.01 16.45
N ILE A 832 -26.92 1.43 17.14
CA ILE A 832 -26.42 1.96 18.41
C ILE A 832 -25.11 2.71 18.22
N PRO A 833 -24.79 3.68 19.11
CA PRO A 833 -23.46 4.28 19.13
C PRO A 833 -22.38 3.23 19.37
N ILE A 834 -21.19 3.49 18.87
CA ILE A 834 -20.07 2.52 18.87
C ILE A 834 -19.53 2.19 20.27
N HIS A 835 -19.79 3.06 21.26
CA HIS A 835 -19.56 2.80 22.69
C HIS A 835 -20.53 1.77 23.28
N GLY A 836 -21.41 1.21 22.46
CA GLY A 836 -22.40 0.22 22.85
C GLY A 836 -23.64 0.85 23.49
N MET A 837 -24.53 -0.02 23.93
CA MET A 837 -25.79 0.34 24.58
C MET A 837 -25.60 1.15 25.87
N ALA A 838 -24.41 1.11 26.49
CA ALA A 838 -24.11 1.89 27.68
C ALA A 838 -24.21 3.41 27.48
N SER A 839 -23.83 3.86 26.27
CA SER A 839 -23.88 5.27 25.90
C SER A 839 -25.30 5.75 25.56
N LEU A 840 -26.21 4.82 25.27
CA LEU A 840 -27.60 5.12 24.98
C LEU A 840 -28.39 5.28 26.28
N ARG A 841 -28.49 6.51 26.76
CA ARG A 841 -29.30 6.82 27.93
C ARG A 841 -30.76 7.02 27.54
N ILE A 842 -31.60 6.03 27.86
CA ILE A 842 -33.04 6.17 27.70
C ILE A 842 -33.65 6.87 28.91
N VAL A 843 -34.67 7.69 28.68
CA VAL A 843 -35.42 8.37 29.75
C VAL A 843 -36.87 7.89 29.70
N ILE A 844 -37.34 7.19 30.72
CA ILE A 844 -38.75 6.78 30.82
C ILE A 844 -39.47 7.72 31.78
N GLN A 845 -40.49 8.41 31.27
CA GLN A 845 -41.23 9.42 32.00
C GLN A 845 -42.70 9.03 32.14
N SER A 846 -43.25 9.22 33.33
CA SER A 846 -44.68 9.00 33.59
C SER A 846 -45.52 10.13 33.01
N THR A 847 -46.59 9.78 32.31
CA THR A 847 -47.58 10.74 31.78
C THR A 847 -48.86 10.66 32.61
N ALA A 848 -49.49 11.81 32.88
CA ALA A 848 -50.81 11.87 33.52
C ALA A 848 -51.98 11.40 32.60
N ALA A 849 -51.65 10.84 31.44
CA ALA A 849 -52.60 10.35 30.45
C ALA A 849 -53.22 9.01 30.91
N GLU A 850 -54.48 8.79 30.53
CA GLU A 850 -55.19 7.55 30.82
C GLU A 850 -54.57 6.34 30.08
N GLU A 851 -54.82 5.12 30.58
CA GLU A 851 -54.24 3.87 30.04
C GLU A 851 -54.64 3.51 28.60
N HIS A 852 -55.58 4.26 28.00
CA HIS A 852 -55.98 4.04 26.61
C HIS A 852 -55.05 4.71 25.59
N TYR A 853 -54.18 5.64 26.03
CA TYR A 853 -53.20 6.29 25.17
C TYR A 853 -51.99 5.39 24.88
N LEU A 854 -51.36 5.61 23.73
CA LEU A 854 -50.12 4.92 23.35
C LEU A 854 -48.91 5.57 24.04
N PRO A 855 -47.83 4.82 24.29
CA PRO A 855 -46.56 5.43 24.66
C PRO A 855 -46.03 6.28 23.50
N VAL A 856 -45.41 7.41 23.81
CA VAL A 856 -44.89 8.38 22.83
C VAL A 856 -43.38 8.52 23.00
N ALA A 857 -42.64 8.49 21.91
CA ALA A 857 -41.19 8.66 21.93
C ALA A 857 -40.79 10.04 21.39
N HIS A 858 -39.85 10.69 22.09
CA HIS A 858 -39.15 11.89 21.64
C HIS A 858 -37.73 11.51 21.24
N THR A 859 -37.52 11.24 19.96
CA THR A 859 -36.28 10.66 19.39
C THR A 859 -35.04 11.52 19.61
N CYS A 860 -35.20 12.84 19.70
CA CYS A 860 -34.12 13.79 19.96
C CYS A 860 -33.53 13.65 21.38
N TYR A 861 -34.33 13.16 22.33
CA TYR A 861 -33.97 13.04 23.75
C TYR A 861 -33.89 11.58 24.22
N ASN A 862 -34.09 10.62 23.32
CA ASN A 862 -34.24 9.18 23.64
C ASN A 862 -35.23 8.96 24.80
N MET A 863 -36.32 9.74 24.80
CA MET A 863 -37.28 9.81 25.90
C MET A 863 -38.58 9.11 25.53
N LEU A 864 -39.08 8.26 26.42
CA LEU A 864 -40.33 7.53 26.29
C LEU A 864 -41.32 8.02 27.34
N ASP A 865 -42.35 8.71 26.89
CA ASP A 865 -43.51 9.07 27.70
C ASP A 865 -44.48 7.89 27.75
N MET A 866 -44.74 7.40 28.95
CA MET A 866 -45.54 6.19 29.15
C MET A 866 -46.63 6.41 30.22
N PRO A 867 -47.90 6.10 29.91
CA PRO A 867 -48.98 6.03 30.91
C PRO A 867 -48.75 4.96 31.98
N CYS A 868 -49.35 5.13 33.16
CA CYS A 868 -49.32 4.14 34.23
C CYS A 868 -50.26 2.96 33.96
N TYR A 869 -49.84 2.00 33.13
CA TYR A 869 -50.64 0.79 32.84
C TYR A 869 -50.79 -0.12 34.06
N GLN A 870 -52.00 -0.65 34.26
CA GLN A 870 -52.33 -1.59 35.35
C GLN A 870 -51.91 -3.04 35.08
N THR A 871 -51.95 -3.50 33.82
CA THR A 871 -51.67 -4.90 33.47
C THR A 871 -50.60 -5.04 32.38
N LYS A 872 -49.88 -6.17 32.44
CA LYS A 872 -48.80 -6.50 31.49
C LYS A 872 -49.34 -6.67 30.06
N GLU A 873 -50.52 -7.24 29.90
CA GLU A 873 -51.17 -7.47 28.60
C GLU A 873 -51.52 -6.15 27.90
N THR A 874 -52.07 -5.18 28.65
CA THR A 874 -52.40 -3.85 28.11
C THR A 874 -51.14 -3.13 27.68
N LEU A 875 -50.08 -3.15 28.52
CA LEU A 875 -48.78 -2.57 28.18
C LEU A 875 -48.20 -3.22 26.92
N ARG A 876 -48.19 -4.56 26.84
CA ARG A 876 -47.68 -5.30 25.66
C ARG A 876 -48.42 -4.91 24.39
N HIS A 877 -49.75 -4.88 24.44
CA HIS A 877 -50.56 -4.53 23.26
C HIS A 877 -50.31 -3.09 22.82
N ARG A 878 -50.30 -2.14 23.74
CA ARG A 878 -50.09 -0.71 23.45
C ARG A 878 -48.67 -0.41 22.97
N LEU A 879 -47.65 -1.00 23.61
CA LEU A 879 -46.27 -0.86 23.20
C LEU A 879 -46.05 -1.46 21.81
N THR A 880 -46.61 -2.65 21.55
CA THR A 880 -46.56 -3.27 20.22
C THR A 880 -47.20 -2.37 19.17
N GLN A 881 -48.38 -1.82 19.45
CA GLN A 881 -49.09 -0.94 18.54
C GLN A 881 -48.30 0.34 18.24
N ALA A 882 -47.66 0.94 19.26
CA ALA A 882 -46.84 2.14 19.08
C ALA A 882 -45.60 1.88 18.22
N VAL A 883 -44.93 0.74 18.43
CA VAL A 883 -43.73 0.34 17.68
C VAL A 883 -44.06 -0.03 16.24
N GLU A 884 -45.23 -0.63 15.97
CA GLU A 884 -45.64 -1.04 14.61
C GLU A 884 -46.23 0.12 13.78
N GLN A 885 -46.74 1.19 14.42
CA GLN A 885 -47.41 2.31 13.73
C GLN A 885 -46.59 3.62 13.70
N TYR A 886 -45.29 3.56 13.99
CA TYR A 886 -44.44 4.76 14.14
C TYR A 886 -44.33 5.66 12.89
N GLU A 887 -44.45 5.10 11.68
CA GLU A 887 -44.38 5.89 10.43
C GLU A 887 -45.53 6.91 10.32
N GLY A 888 -46.71 6.58 10.87
CA GLY A 888 -47.90 7.44 10.86
C GLY A 888 -47.89 8.57 11.90
N PHE A 889 -46.89 8.60 12.79
CA PHE A 889 -46.73 9.62 13.85
C PHE A 889 -45.51 10.52 13.63
N SER A 890 -44.85 10.43 12.48
CA SER A 890 -43.87 11.43 12.07
C SER A 890 -44.58 12.78 11.89
N LEU A 891 -44.36 13.66 12.86
CA LEU A 891 -44.80 15.05 12.99
C LEU A 891 -45.50 15.68 11.78
N VAL A 892 -46.78 16.05 12.00
CA VAL A 892 -47.40 17.24 11.39
C VAL A 892 -46.63 18.49 11.80
#